data_AF-A0A955PBQ5-F1
#
_entry.id   AF-A0A955PBQ5-F1
#
_cell.length_a   1.000
_cell.length_b   1.000
_cell.length_c   1.000
_cell.angle_alpha   90.00
_cell.angle_beta   90.00
_cell.angle_gamma   90.00
#
_symmetry.space_group_name_H-M   'P 1'
#
loop_
_entity.id
_entity.type
_entity.pdbx_description
1 polymer ?
#
loop_
_entity_poly.entity_id
_entity_poly.type
_entity_poly.pdbx_seq_one_letter_code
_entity_poly.pdbx_strand_id
1 'polypeptide(L)'
;MSLATFSFLLALATSAELSTESVFPLHPLHNHSSSIVELSNGDLLVAWYRGSGEGGADDVQILGARKSSGTDQWTEPFVLADTPNLPDLNPVLFVDPQGRLWLFYSTYLDNSITGVLVKFCIASDHGKTGPPSWDEHGVLHCQPHNFEEVFGDLLLEIEIKRRDDLEANTKLREIFEKQKELVHSKIGRRLGWMTRTQPLMVNKNCMMIGLYHDAFACAIAAFTEDGGDSWQFSEPIQSVYLGAIQPSFARHSDGTLVAFLRDNGKPKLIRTSESLDDGMTWSRAMPMDIPNPGSSVAVRVLDNGDWILICNDLKKGRHRLSAYLSEDEGRTWWIHRVIEDIGEGNGEVHYPTAIQTSHGTIHVNYTYTLIDPRREMIKVASFQEAWVRGNEEPNTVLENPVLAFPGAEGYGRFAKGGRGGDVYIVTNLNDHGPGSIREGIESASGPRTIVFETGGTIELKSPLKIDQKSRLTIAGQTARGDGITLKDHGLVLKNSSDLILRYLRIRLGDENKEPCGPDVITADYCENLILDHLSASWGIDGIHDTRGCKNYTLQWCILSEALHDSLHPKGPHAMCASFRAPLGNMSIHHNIFATCRDRHPTIGGAVKEPRWLIDFRNNLIYNWSGTVNVCDNQVNLVNNFFRPGPETTIEKKPVALKTDLPDQARGHMSGNFFEEREDLTADNYAALDLERWFRPGSKYQYSGTLEDWKVDQPYDLKSDSPRTQSAQDACEIVLNRAGASLVRDGVDMRVIKDIRNRTGLLIDSQKEVGGWPELEKGIATQDTDRDGMTDEWESEHGLDLKNPDDRNGDFDSDGFTNLEEYLADLID
;
A
#
# COMPACT_ATOMS: atom_id res chain seq x y z
N MET A 1 31.60 -1.27 58.10
CA MET A 1 30.87 -1.76 56.91
C MET A 1 29.94 -0.65 56.46
N SER A 2 30.33 0.05 55.39
CA SER A 2 29.60 1.18 54.79
C SER A 2 28.90 0.65 53.55
N LEU A 3 27.58 0.84 53.48
CA LEU A 3 26.78 0.65 52.28
C LEU A 3 26.75 1.98 51.54
N ALA A 4 27.35 1.99 50.35
CA ALA A 4 27.36 3.13 49.44
C ALA A 4 26.05 3.16 48.65
N THR A 5 25.34 4.28 48.76
CA THR A 5 24.25 4.69 47.89
C THR A 5 24.80 5.05 46.50
N PHE A 6 24.43 4.28 45.48
CA PHE A 6 24.59 4.67 44.08
C PHE A 6 23.40 5.54 43.67
N SER A 7 23.64 6.85 43.50
CA SER A 7 22.71 7.74 42.81
C SER A 7 22.85 7.50 41.30
N PHE A 8 21.82 6.90 40.68
CA PHE A 8 21.61 7.04 39.24
C PHE A 8 21.02 8.43 38.99
N LEU A 9 21.79 9.33 38.39
CA LEU A 9 21.23 10.49 37.71
C LEU A 9 20.45 9.97 36.50
N LEU A 10 19.12 10.03 36.55
CA LEU A 10 18.31 10.10 35.34
C LEU A 10 18.66 11.41 34.63
N ALA A 11 19.42 11.33 33.54
CA ALA A 11 19.41 12.39 32.55
C ALA A 11 18.00 12.38 31.94
N LEU A 12 17.21 13.41 32.23
CA LEU A 12 15.98 13.70 31.52
C LEU A 12 16.34 13.88 30.04
N ALA A 13 16.09 12.85 29.22
CA ALA A 13 16.08 12.98 27.78
C ALA A 13 14.87 13.87 27.45
N THR A 14 15.13 15.16 27.22
CA THR A 14 14.17 16.09 26.65
C THR A 14 13.68 15.49 25.34
N SER A 15 12.40 15.14 25.29
CA SER A 15 11.70 14.66 24.11
C SER A 15 11.92 15.66 22.96
N ALA A 16 12.67 15.27 21.93
CA ALA A 16 13.18 16.22 20.94
C ALA A 16 12.05 16.74 20.03
N GLU A 17 11.55 17.93 20.33
CA GLU A 17 10.51 18.61 19.55
C GLU A 17 11.04 19.06 18.17
N LEU A 18 10.14 19.21 17.20
CA LEU A 18 10.43 19.92 15.95
C LEU A 18 10.71 21.38 16.27
N SER A 19 11.86 21.86 15.81
CA SER A 19 12.15 23.29 15.73
C SER A 19 12.21 23.71 14.27
N THR A 20 11.72 24.91 13.96
CA THR A 20 11.91 25.53 12.65
C THR A 20 12.52 26.90 12.81
N GLU A 21 13.50 27.22 11.98
CA GLU A 21 14.18 28.51 11.98
C GLU A 21 14.35 29.04 10.55
N SER A 22 14.34 30.36 10.41
CA SER A 22 14.69 31.04 9.16
C SER A 22 16.19 31.25 9.07
N VAL A 23 16.79 30.96 7.91
CA VAL A 23 18.20 31.25 7.63
C VAL A 23 18.44 32.76 7.54
N PHE A 24 17.49 33.50 6.96
CA PHE A 24 17.48 34.96 6.85
C PHE A 24 16.03 35.48 6.81
N PRO A 25 15.78 36.77 7.08
CA PRO A 25 14.43 37.36 7.04
C PRO A 25 13.76 37.29 5.66
N LEU A 26 12.43 37.38 5.61
CA LEU A 26 11.67 37.46 4.34
C LEU A 26 12.26 38.49 3.37
N HIS A 27 12.49 38.07 2.13
CA HIS A 27 13.18 38.87 1.12
C HIS A 27 12.29 39.13 -0.12
N PRO A 28 12.38 40.30 -0.78
CA PRO A 28 11.63 40.60 -2.01
C PRO A 28 12.05 39.78 -3.24
N LEU A 29 13.34 39.50 -3.37
CA LEU A 29 13.87 38.70 -4.48
C LEU A 29 13.51 37.23 -4.31
N HIS A 30 13.54 36.48 -5.42
CA HIS A 30 13.36 35.04 -5.39
C HIS A 30 14.49 34.37 -4.62
N ASN A 31 14.16 33.39 -3.78
CA ASN A 31 15.06 32.58 -2.97
C ASN A 31 14.55 31.14 -3.00
N HIS A 32 15.20 30.25 -3.76
CA HIS A 32 14.64 28.93 -4.00
C HIS A 32 15.72 27.84 -4.21
N SER A 33 15.26 26.58 -4.27
CA SER A 33 16.03 25.34 -4.50
C SER A 33 17.20 25.21 -3.55
N SER A 34 16.89 25.08 -2.26
CA SER A 34 17.91 25.08 -1.22
C SER A 34 18.49 23.69 -0.95
N SER A 35 19.70 23.67 -0.39
CA SER A 35 20.48 22.48 -0.03
C SER A 35 21.22 22.70 1.30
N ILE A 36 21.47 21.63 2.05
CA ILE A 36 22.12 21.67 3.37
C ILE A 36 23.14 20.54 3.52
N VAL A 37 24.24 20.79 4.24
CA VAL A 37 25.23 19.78 4.61
C VAL A 37 25.82 20.07 5.99
N GLU A 38 26.24 19.02 6.70
CA GLU A 38 27.09 19.12 7.89
C GLU A 38 28.56 19.07 7.45
N LEU A 39 29.34 20.04 7.93
CA LEU A 39 30.78 20.12 7.67
C LEU A 39 31.55 19.29 8.72
N SER A 40 32.81 18.98 8.41
CA SER A 40 33.66 18.14 9.28
C SER A 40 33.87 18.68 10.70
N ASN A 41 33.66 19.98 10.91
CA ASN A 41 33.73 20.66 12.20
C ASN A 41 32.37 20.75 12.93
N GLY A 42 31.33 20.12 12.40
CA GLY A 42 29.95 20.15 12.94
C GLY A 42 29.16 21.41 12.57
N ASP A 43 29.71 22.32 11.77
CA ASP A 43 28.97 23.47 11.26
C ASP A 43 27.93 23.01 10.23
N LEU A 44 26.78 23.68 10.18
CA LEU A 44 25.83 23.52 9.08
C LEU A 44 26.09 24.59 8.02
N LEU A 45 26.13 24.17 6.76
CA LEU A 45 26.18 25.07 5.61
C LEU A 45 24.93 24.85 4.75
N VAL A 46 24.23 25.94 4.43
CA VAL A 46 23.10 25.94 3.50
C VAL A 46 23.44 26.72 2.25
N ALA A 47 22.88 26.32 1.11
CA ALA A 47 22.97 27.01 -0.18
C ALA A 47 21.59 27.16 -0.81
N TRP A 48 21.36 28.24 -1.56
CA TRP A 48 20.15 28.49 -2.36
C TRP A 48 20.46 29.49 -3.48
N TYR A 49 19.62 29.61 -4.50
CA TYR A 49 19.78 30.68 -5.48
C TYR A 49 18.94 31.91 -5.13
N ARG A 50 19.44 33.10 -5.45
CA ARG A 50 18.73 34.37 -5.29
C ARG A 50 18.89 35.28 -6.52
N GLY A 51 17.80 35.91 -6.97
CA GLY A 51 17.82 36.96 -7.99
C GLY A 51 16.43 37.52 -8.30
N SER A 52 16.33 38.36 -9.33
CA SER A 52 15.05 38.95 -9.78
C SER A 52 14.10 37.96 -10.44
N GLY A 53 14.57 36.74 -10.75
CA GLY A 53 13.83 35.66 -11.36
C GLY A 53 14.44 34.29 -11.07
N GLU A 54 14.20 33.35 -11.99
CA GLU A 54 14.90 32.06 -12.08
C GLU A 54 15.85 32.08 -13.29
N GLY A 55 15.92 31.02 -14.09
CA GLY A 55 16.77 30.98 -15.30
C GLY A 55 16.50 32.07 -16.34
N GLY A 56 15.38 32.81 -16.23
CA GLY A 56 15.04 33.96 -17.07
C GLY A 56 15.71 35.29 -16.70
N ALA A 57 16.50 35.35 -15.62
CA ALA A 57 17.11 36.57 -15.12
C ALA A 57 18.62 36.41 -14.90
N ASP A 58 19.41 37.35 -15.41
CA ASP A 58 20.88 37.27 -15.41
C ASP A 58 21.54 37.67 -14.08
N ASP A 59 20.74 38.07 -13.08
CA ASP A 59 21.19 38.49 -11.75
C ASP A 59 21.06 37.38 -10.69
N VAL A 60 20.82 36.12 -11.10
CA VAL A 60 20.62 35.00 -10.18
C VAL A 60 21.96 34.38 -9.77
N GLN A 61 22.24 34.37 -8.47
CA GLN A 61 23.49 33.90 -7.87
C GLN A 61 23.22 32.78 -6.86
N ILE A 62 24.22 31.93 -6.60
CA ILE A 62 24.18 30.99 -5.48
C ILE A 62 24.69 31.69 -4.22
N LEU A 63 23.82 31.78 -3.22
CA LEU A 63 24.16 32.26 -1.90
C LEU A 63 24.25 31.09 -0.91
N GLY A 64 24.96 31.33 0.18
CA GLY A 64 25.02 30.43 1.32
C GLY A 64 25.04 31.17 2.64
N ALA A 65 24.75 30.43 3.70
CA ALA A 65 24.86 30.88 5.07
C ALA A 65 25.35 29.72 5.94
N ARG A 66 26.06 30.05 7.01
CA ARG A 66 26.64 29.08 7.92
C ARG A 66 26.06 29.23 9.31
N LYS A 67 25.83 28.11 9.98
CA LYS A 67 25.55 28.05 11.42
C LYS A 67 26.65 27.26 12.09
N SER A 68 27.45 27.94 12.91
CA SER A 68 28.56 27.28 13.60
C SER A 68 28.05 26.32 14.66
N SER A 69 28.75 25.19 14.83
CA SER A 69 28.39 24.21 15.84
C SER A 69 28.32 24.85 17.24
N GLY A 70 27.23 24.58 17.98
CA GLY A 70 26.98 25.15 19.30
C GLY A 70 26.47 26.60 19.31
N THR A 71 26.13 27.17 18.14
CA THR A 71 25.51 28.50 18.04
C THR A 71 24.11 28.41 17.45
N ASP A 72 23.22 29.31 17.88
CA ASP A 72 21.84 29.40 17.36
C ASP A 72 21.67 30.45 16.25
N GLN A 73 22.76 30.97 15.69
CA GLN A 73 22.73 32.06 14.72
C GLN A 73 23.34 31.67 13.38
N TRP A 74 22.60 31.94 12.31
CA TRP A 74 23.12 31.93 10.96
C TRP A 74 23.95 33.19 10.70
N THR A 75 25.03 33.05 9.93
CA THR A 75 25.74 34.21 9.36
C THR A 75 24.85 34.97 8.40
N GLU A 76 25.18 36.24 8.14
CA GLU A 76 24.64 36.93 6.96
C GLU A 76 24.92 36.13 5.68
N PRO A 77 23.99 36.09 4.71
CA PRO A 77 24.20 35.42 3.44
C PRO A 77 25.45 35.92 2.72
N PHE A 78 26.23 35.00 2.15
CA PHE A 78 27.41 35.28 1.33
C PHE A 78 27.33 34.55 -0.01
N VAL A 79 28.05 35.04 -1.01
CA VAL A 79 28.09 34.43 -2.35
C VAL A 79 28.93 33.15 -2.32
N LEU A 80 28.34 32.04 -2.78
CA LEU A 80 29.04 30.77 -3.00
C LEU A 80 29.48 30.63 -4.46
N ALA A 81 28.63 31.03 -5.41
CA ALA A 81 28.93 31.05 -6.84
C ALA A 81 28.13 32.15 -7.55
N ASP A 82 28.78 32.83 -8.48
CA ASP A 82 28.20 33.89 -9.31
C ASP A 82 28.93 33.92 -10.65
N THR A 83 28.31 33.36 -11.68
CA THR A 83 28.80 33.41 -13.04
C THR A 83 28.38 34.75 -13.66
N PRO A 84 29.32 35.64 -14.04
CA PRO A 84 28.96 37.00 -14.43
C PRO A 84 27.92 37.08 -15.55
N ASN A 85 26.79 37.72 -15.26
CA ASN A 85 25.65 37.92 -16.17
C ASN A 85 25.01 36.61 -16.67
N LEU A 86 25.10 35.52 -15.91
CA LEU A 86 24.43 34.27 -16.22
C LEU A 86 23.70 33.74 -14.97
N PRO A 87 22.47 33.24 -15.09
CA PRO A 87 21.74 32.70 -13.95
C PRO A 87 22.38 31.40 -13.44
N ASP A 88 22.78 31.37 -12.16
CA ASP A 88 23.21 30.16 -11.45
C ASP A 88 22.09 29.65 -10.52
N LEU A 89 21.63 28.41 -10.73
CA LEU A 89 20.47 27.82 -10.07
C LEU A 89 20.78 26.44 -9.47
N ASN A 90 19.80 25.91 -8.74
CA ASN A 90 19.76 24.52 -8.23
C ASN A 90 21.05 24.02 -7.54
N PRO A 91 21.52 24.73 -6.51
CA PRO A 91 22.70 24.33 -5.77
C PRO A 91 22.48 23.01 -5.04
N VAL A 92 23.51 22.16 -5.00
CA VAL A 92 23.55 20.93 -4.23
C VAL A 92 24.88 20.86 -3.48
N LEU A 93 24.80 20.79 -2.16
CA LEU A 93 25.95 20.60 -1.27
C LEU A 93 26.13 19.12 -0.91
N PHE A 94 27.38 18.68 -0.84
CA PHE A 94 27.75 17.33 -0.43
C PHE A 94 29.15 17.32 0.18
N VAL A 95 29.37 16.54 1.24
CA VAL A 95 30.71 16.27 1.77
C VAL A 95 31.05 14.83 1.43
N ASP A 96 32.14 14.63 0.68
CA ASP A 96 32.55 13.28 0.28
C ASP A 96 33.26 12.53 1.43
N PRO A 97 33.50 11.20 1.30
CA PRO A 97 34.17 10.43 2.34
C PRO A 97 35.62 10.86 2.64
N GLN A 98 36.23 11.73 1.81
CA GLN A 98 37.54 12.33 2.07
C GLN A 98 37.42 13.65 2.84
N GLY A 99 36.21 14.09 3.15
CA GLY A 99 35.93 15.34 3.85
C GLY A 99 35.98 16.58 2.96
N ARG A 100 36.01 16.43 1.63
CA ARG A 100 35.97 17.57 0.71
C ARG A 100 34.53 18.03 0.52
N LEU A 101 34.31 19.34 0.53
CA LEU A 101 33.01 19.95 0.30
C LEU A 101 32.81 20.19 -1.20
N TRP A 102 31.72 19.68 -1.73
CA TRP A 102 31.26 19.86 -3.09
C TRP A 102 30.08 20.83 -3.14
N LEU A 103 30.09 21.72 -4.12
CA LEU A 103 28.92 22.49 -4.55
C LEU A 103 28.70 22.25 -6.04
N PHE A 104 27.59 21.60 -6.39
CA PHE A 104 27.09 21.53 -7.75
C PHE A 104 26.04 22.61 -7.99
N TYR A 105 25.99 23.18 -9.19
CA TYR A 105 25.00 24.19 -9.57
C TYR A 105 24.80 24.23 -11.09
N SER A 106 23.67 24.77 -11.52
CA SER A 106 23.24 24.79 -12.93
C SER A 106 23.30 26.22 -13.48
N THR A 107 24.16 26.47 -14.47
CA THR A 107 24.30 27.78 -15.14
C THR A 107 23.54 27.79 -16.45
N TYR A 108 22.61 28.71 -16.60
CA TYR A 108 21.88 28.94 -17.85
C TYR A 108 22.72 29.81 -18.78
N LEU A 109 22.86 29.42 -20.04
CA LEU A 109 23.72 30.10 -21.02
C LEU A 109 22.97 31.12 -21.89
N ASP A 110 21.68 30.88 -22.09
CA ASP A 110 20.80 31.61 -23.01
C ASP A 110 19.40 31.82 -22.42
N ASN A 111 19.30 31.77 -21.09
CA ASN A 111 18.04 31.80 -20.34
C ASN A 111 17.03 30.70 -20.75
N SER A 112 17.48 29.62 -21.41
CA SER A 112 16.65 28.49 -21.81
C SER A 112 16.95 27.22 -21.00
N ILE A 113 15.90 26.44 -20.72
CA ILE A 113 16.01 25.11 -20.10
C ILE A 113 16.76 24.07 -20.94
N THR A 114 17.08 24.37 -22.20
CA THR A 114 17.89 23.52 -23.08
C THR A 114 19.36 23.95 -23.14
N GLY A 115 19.69 25.14 -22.66
CA GLY A 115 21.03 25.74 -22.71
C GLY A 115 21.67 25.81 -21.33
N VAL A 116 21.68 24.71 -20.60
CA VAL A 116 22.19 24.66 -19.22
C VAL A 116 23.44 23.80 -19.11
N LEU A 117 24.42 24.27 -18.33
CA LEU A 117 25.59 23.52 -17.91
C LEU A 117 25.55 23.26 -16.40
N VAL A 118 25.84 22.03 -15.99
CA VAL A 118 26.11 21.73 -14.59
C VAL A 118 27.58 22.00 -14.31
N LYS A 119 27.84 22.85 -13.33
CA LYS A 119 29.16 23.18 -12.81
C LYS A 119 29.32 22.61 -11.42
N PHE A 120 30.57 22.40 -11.01
CA PHE A 120 30.89 22.07 -9.63
C PHE A 120 32.15 22.77 -9.16
N CYS A 121 32.23 22.98 -7.86
CA CYS A 121 33.46 23.36 -7.17
C CYS A 121 33.70 22.48 -5.95
N ILE A 122 34.98 22.31 -5.61
CA ILE A 122 35.43 21.45 -4.52
C ILE A 122 36.32 22.28 -3.59
N ALA A 123 36.08 22.15 -2.29
CA ALA A 123 36.86 22.82 -1.25
C ALA A 123 37.40 21.80 -0.24
N SER A 124 38.71 21.81 -0.04
CA SER A 124 39.40 21.07 1.03
C SER A 124 39.43 21.87 2.33
N ASP A 125 39.50 23.20 2.23
CA ASP A 125 39.30 24.12 3.36
C ASP A 125 37.87 24.65 3.36
N HIS A 126 37.09 24.17 4.32
CA HIS A 126 35.71 24.57 4.49
C HIS A 126 35.57 26.04 4.91
N GLY A 127 36.63 26.70 5.38
CA GLY A 127 36.57 28.04 5.95
C GLY A 127 35.94 28.07 7.35
N LYS A 128 36.03 29.22 8.05
CA LYS A 128 35.52 29.40 9.43
C LYS A 128 34.34 30.36 9.54
N THR A 129 34.42 31.50 8.85
CA THR A 129 33.41 32.57 8.90
C THR A 129 33.27 33.16 7.49
N GLY A 130 32.42 32.56 6.65
CA GLY A 130 32.21 32.98 5.26
C GLY A 130 32.19 31.82 4.26
N PRO A 131 32.37 32.10 2.96
CA PRO A 131 32.39 31.07 1.93
C PRO A 131 33.59 30.13 2.08
N PRO A 132 33.45 28.85 1.70
CA PRO A 132 34.58 27.93 1.56
C PRO A 132 35.62 28.45 0.56
N SER A 133 36.86 27.98 0.70
CA SER A 133 37.89 28.23 -0.32
C SER A 133 37.78 27.16 -1.40
N TRP A 134 37.28 27.53 -2.57
CA TRP A 134 37.17 26.61 -3.71
C TRP A 134 38.55 26.38 -4.33
N ASP A 135 39.05 25.15 -4.22
CA ASP A 135 40.35 24.73 -4.72
C ASP A 135 40.26 24.26 -6.19
N GLU A 136 39.13 23.62 -6.53
CA GLU A 136 38.90 23.01 -7.84
C GLU A 136 37.55 23.45 -8.41
N HIS A 137 37.50 23.55 -9.74
CA HIS A 137 36.32 23.94 -10.48
C HIS A 137 36.18 23.06 -11.72
N GLY A 138 34.95 22.63 -12.03
CA GLY A 138 34.69 21.79 -13.19
C GLY A 138 33.34 22.07 -13.84
N VAL A 139 33.20 21.56 -15.06
CA VAL A 139 31.94 21.52 -15.82
C VAL A 139 31.64 20.06 -16.12
N LEU A 140 30.43 19.63 -15.79
CA LEU A 140 29.97 18.27 -16.01
C LEU A 140 29.48 18.14 -17.45
N HIS A 141 30.36 17.69 -18.33
CA HIS A 141 30.09 17.51 -19.76
C HIS A 141 29.21 16.27 -19.98
N CYS A 142 27.89 16.47 -19.83
CA CYS A 142 26.90 15.39 -19.85
C CYS A 142 26.96 14.56 -21.13
N GLN A 143 27.07 13.24 -21.00
CA GLN A 143 27.02 12.29 -22.13
C GLN A 143 26.16 11.07 -21.77
N PRO A 144 24.82 11.24 -21.71
CA PRO A 144 23.91 10.16 -21.30
C PRO A 144 24.07 8.90 -22.16
N HIS A 145 24.12 7.74 -21.52
CA HIS A 145 24.31 6.45 -22.20
C HIS A 145 23.05 6.05 -22.97
N ASN A 146 23.23 5.52 -24.19
CA ASN A 146 22.17 5.06 -25.11
C ASN A 146 20.93 5.98 -25.27
N PHE A 147 21.06 7.27 -24.95
CA PHE A 147 19.89 8.13 -24.75
C PHE A 147 19.04 8.32 -26.00
N GLU A 148 19.67 8.45 -27.18
CA GLU A 148 18.93 8.59 -28.44
C GLU A 148 18.05 7.37 -28.74
N GLU A 149 18.55 6.17 -28.46
CA GLU A 149 17.84 4.92 -28.66
C GLU A 149 16.75 4.75 -27.60
N VAL A 150 17.13 4.75 -26.33
CA VAL A 150 16.23 4.46 -25.19
C VAL A 150 15.10 5.50 -25.08
N PHE A 151 15.41 6.79 -25.25
CA PHE A 151 14.41 7.85 -25.22
C PHE A 151 13.64 7.95 -26.55
N GLY A 152 14.27 7.61 -27.68
CA GLY A 152 13.60 7.53 -28.97
C GLY A 152 12.49 6.48 -28.97
N ASP A 153 12.77 5.30 -28.41
CA ASP A 153 11.79 4.23 -28.25
C ASP A 153 10.62 4.64 -27.33
N LEU A 154 10.89 5.38 -26.26
CA LEU A 154 9.84 5.97 -25.43
C LEU A 154 8.93 6.91 -26.23
N LEU A 155 9.51 7.78 -27.07
CA LEU A 155 8.73 8.72 -27.87
C LEU A 155 7.80 7.97 -28.84
N LEU A 156 8.29 6.90 -29.49
CA LEU A 156 7.46 6.03 -30.33
C LEU A 156 6.32 5.39 -29.54
N GLU A 157 6.60 4.89 -28.34
CA GLU A 157 5.59 4.32 -27.46
C GLU A 157 4.53 5.35 -27.02
N ILE A 158 4.94 6.57 -26.65
CA ILE A 158 4.03 7.64 -26.26
C ILE A 158 3.13 8.04 -27.45
N GLU A 159 3.68 8.14 -28.65
CA GLU A 159 2.92 8.44 -29.86
C GLU A 159 1.81 7.42 -30.14
N ILE A 160 2.06 6.15 -29.79
CA ILE A 160 1.09 5.06 -29.94
C ILE A 160 0.09 5.08 -28.77
N LYS A 161 0.57 5.04 -27.53
CA LYS A 161 -0.26 4.83 -26.33
C LYS A 161 -1.03 6.08 -25.89
N ARG A 162 -0.57 7.27 -26.27
CA ARG A 162 -1.13 8.55 -25.81
C ARG A 162 -1.52 9.47 -26.97
N ARG A 163 -1.82 8.90 -28.14
CA ARG A 163 -2.28 9.65 -29.31
C ARG A 163 -3.42 10.61 -28.98
N ASP A 164 -4.43 10.12 -28.27
CA ASP A 164 -5.61 10.92 -27.92
C ASP A 164 -5.25 12.12 -27.01
N ASP A 165 -4.32 11.93 -26.06
CA ASP A 165 -3.85 13.02 -25.19
C ASP A 165 -3.09 14.09 -25.98
N LEU A 166 -2.25 13.67 -26.95
CA LEU A 166 -1.48 14.56 -27.81
C LEU A 166 -2.41 15.33 -28.77
N GLU A 167 -3.43 14.67 -29.32
CA GLU A 167 -4.43 15.32 -30.18
C GLU A 167 -5.31 16.30 -29.40
N ALA A 168 -5.64 15.98 -28.14
CA ALA A 168 -6.47 16.82 -27.28
C ALA A 168 -5.74 18.02 -26.67
N ASN A 169 -4.40 18.03 -26.64
CA ASN A 169 -3.61 19.06 -25.97
C ASN A 169 -2.46 19.60 -26.83
N THR A 170 -2.70 20.74 -27.48
CA THR A 170 -1.74 21.42 -28.35
C THR A 170 -0.40 21.68 -27.67
N LYS A 171 -0.39 22.11 -26.40
CA LYS A 171 0.84 22.40 -25.67
C LYS A 171 1.65 21.12 -25.41
N LEU A 172 0.98 20.02 -25.07
CA LEU A 172 1.63 18.74 -24.88
C LEU A 172 2.22 18.24 -26.22
N ARG A 173 1.50 18.42 -27.32
CA ARG A 173 1.97 18.09 -28.66
C ARG A 173 3.21 18.89 -29.06
N GLU A 174 3.23 20.20 -28.83
CA GLU A 174 4.40 21.04 -29.10
C GLU A 174 5.64 20.60 -28.31
N ILE A 175 5.46 20.27 -27.02
CA ILE A 175 6.54 19.71 -26.19
C ILE A 175 7.04 18.39 -26.79
N PHE A 176 6.12 17.51 -27.18
CA PHE A 176 6.44 16.20 -27.74
C PHE A 176 7.20 16.29 -29.07
N GLU A 177 6.79 17.17 -30.00
CA GLU A 177 7.52 17.40 -31.25
C GLU A 177 8.92 17.98 -30.99
N LYS A 178 9.04 18.92 -30.05
CA LYS A 178 10.35 19.46 -29.66
C LYS A 178 11.27 18.37 -29.08
N GLN A 179 10.72 17.42 -28.31
CA GLN A 179 11.48 16.28 -27.80
C GLN A 179 11.97 15.37 -28.94
N LYS A 180 11.14 15.12 -29.96
CA LYS A 180 11.55 14.39 -31.17
C LYS A 180 12.69 15.09 -31.92
N GLU A 181 12.69 16.41 -31.98
CA GLU A 181 13.81 17.14 -32.57
C GLU A 181 15.07 17.08 -31.71
N LEU A 182 14.93 17.32 -30.40
CA LEU A 182 16.04 17.35 -29.46
C LEU A 182 16.72 15.99 -29.31
N VAL A 183 15.96 14.89 -29.31
CA VAL A 183 16.51 13.54 -29.11
C VAL A 183 17.48 13.16 -30.22
N HIS A 184 17.36 13.71 -31.44
CA HIS A 184 18.30 13.46 -32.55
C HIS A 184 19.49 14.45 -32.58
N SER A 185 19.46 15.48 -31.75
CA SER A 185 20.52 16.48 -31.65
C SER A 185 21.57 16.08 -30.61
N LYS A 186 22.83 15.89 -31.04
CA LYS A 186 23.93 15.63 -30.09
C LYS A 186 24.07 16.71 -29.03
N ILE A 187 23.93 17.99 -29.40
CA ILE A 187 24.00 19.07 -28.41
C ILE A 187 22.75 19.11 -27.54
N GLY A 188 21.58 18.79 -28.11
CA GLY A 188 20.31 18.72 -27.39
C GLY A 188 20.31 17.67 -26.28
N ARG A 189 20.99 16.54 -26.47
CA ARG A 189 21.15 15.49 -25.44
C ARG A 189 22.21 15.81 -24.37
N ARG A 190 23.07 16.81 -24.58
CA ARG A 190 24.25 17.08 -23.75
C ARG A 190 24.15 18.36 -22.92
N LEU A 191 23.26 19.27 -23.27
CA LEU A 191 22.94 20.48 -22.49
C LEU A 191 21.55 20.34 -21.84
N GLY A 192 21.21 21.25 -20.94
CA GLY A 192 19.87 21.32 -20.34
C GLY A 192 19.67 20.43 -19.12
N TRP A 193 20.72 19.72 -18.71
CA TRP A 193 20.76 18.94 -17.47
C TRP A 193 20.96 19.86 -16.27
N MET A 194 20.31 19.51 -15.16
CA MET A 194 20.29 20.28 -13.92
C MET A 194 20.40 19.35 -12.71
N THR A 195 20.93 19.86 -11.60
CA THR A 195 21.00 19.17 -10.30
C THR A 195 19.79 19.49 -9.43
N ARG A 196 19.51 18.68 -8.39
CA ARG A 196 18.54 19.07 -7.33
C ARG A 196 18.79 18.39 -6.00
N THR A 197 18.99 17.10 -5.98
CA THR A 197 19.09 16.27 -4.77
C THR A 197 20.55 15.91 -4.50
N GLN A 198 20.91 15.58 -3.25
CA GLN A 198 22.33 15.32 -2.94
C GLN A 198 22.79 13.97 -3.50
N PRO A 199 24.08 13.85 -3.84
CA PRO A 199 24.68 12.60 -4.27
C PRO A 199 24.51 11.45 -3.27
N LEU A 200 24.67 10.24 -3.78
CA LEU A 200 24.79 8.99 -3.04
C LEU A 200 26.15 8.36 -3.35
N MET A 201 26.85 7.84 -2.35
CA MET A 201 28.02 7.00 -2.58
C MET A 201 27.57 5.58 -2.93
N VAL A 202 27.77 5.15 -4.18
CA VAL A 202 27.44 3.78 -4.63
C VAL A 202 28.43 2.79 -4.04
N ASN A 203 29.67 3.21 -3.86
CA ASN A 203 30.68 2.50 -3.09
C ASN A 203 31.66 3.53 -2.50
N LYS A 204 32.75 3.07 -1.88
CA LYS A 204 33.73 3.96 -1.21
C LYS A 204 34.39 4.99 -2.13
N ASN A 205 34.42 4.73 -3.44
CA ASN A 205 35.14 5.56 -4.41
C ASN A 205 34.21 6.17 -5.47
N CYS A 206 33.02 5.60 -5.69
CA CYS A 206 32.09 6.06 -6.73
C CYS A 206 30.96 6.92 -6.14
N MET A 207 30.96 8.20 -6.49
CA MET A 207 29.87 9.14 -6.21
C MET A 207 28.88 9.14 -7.37
N MET A 208 27.59 9.02 -7.06
CA MET A 208 26.48 9.13 -8.01
C MET A 208 25.64 10.38 -7.70
N ILE A 209 25.43 11.26 -8.68
CA ILE A 209 24.55 12.43 -8.58
C ILE A 209 23.39 12.33 -9.58
N GLY A 210 22.20 12.74 -9.13
CA GLY A 210 21.00 12.80 -9.95
C GLY A 210 20.95 14.06 -10.78
N LEU A 211 20.75 13.90 -12.09
CA LEU A 211 20.51 14.99 -13.01
C LEU A 211 19.11 14.86 -13.60
N TYR A 212 18.47 15.99 -13.90
CA TYR A 212 17.18 16.02 -14.58
C TYR A 212 17.19 17.01 -15.73
N HIS A 213 16.28 16.82 -16.67
CA HIS A 213 16.15 17.68 -17.84
C HIS A 213 14.69 18.07 -18.05
N ASP A 214 14.36 19.36 -17.94
CA ASP A 214 12.97 19.82 -18.04
C ASP A 214 12.37 19.67 -19.45
N ALA A 215 13.16 19.93 -20.50
CA ALA A 215 12.67 19.75 -21.87
C ALA A 215 12.35 18.28 -22.22
N PHE A 216 13.17 17.32 -21.79
CA PHE A 216 12.88 15.89 -21.94
C PHE A 216 11.94 15.33 -20.87
N ALA A 217 11.74 16.04 -19.76
CA ALA A 217 10.94 15.60 -18.63
C ALA A 217 11.35 14.22 -18.07
N CYS A 218 12.67 13.98 -18.02
CA CYS A 218 13.29 12.75 -17.52
C CYS A 218 14.50 13.06 -16.61
N ALA A 219 15.09 11.99 -16.06
CA ALA A 219 16.28 12.05 -15.23
C ALA A 219 17.36 11.06 -15.69
N ILE A 220 18.59 11.27 -15.21
CA ILE A 220 19.73 10.35 -15.33
C ILE A 220 20.54 10.37 -14.04
N ALA A 221 21.44 9.40 -13.88
CA ALA A 221 22.50 9.42 -12.90
C ALA A 221 23.86 9.72 -13.59
N ALA A 222 24.71 10.48 -12.92
CA ALA A 222 26.10 10.74 -13.32
C ALA A 222 27.05 10.26 -12.23
N PHE A 223 28.17 9.66 -12.63
CA PHE A 223 29.08 8.95 -11.75
C PHE A 223 30.51 9.47 -11.90
N THR A 224 31.24 9.58 -10.79
CA THR A 224 32.68 9.84 -10.81
C THR A 224 33.39 8.95 -9.78
N GLU A 225 34.55 8.41 -10.16
CA GLU A 225 35.41 7.56 -9.30
C GLU A 225 36.75 8.21 -8.99
N ASP A 226 37.05 9.34 -9.63
CA ASP A 226 38.34 10.03 -9.63
C ASP A 226 38.22 11.47 -9.10
N GLY A 227 37.19 11.74 -8.31
CA GLY A 227 37.01 13.04 -7.66
C GLY A 227 36.65 14.16 -8.64
N GLY A 228 35.96 13.84 -9.74
CA GLY A 228 35.39 14.81 -10.68
C GLY A 228 36.19 15.00 -11.96
N ASP A 229 37.35 14.36 -12.09
CA ASP A 229 38.20 14.40 -13.30
C ASP A 229 37.51 13.78 -14.51
N SER A 230 36.77 12.68 -14.31
CA SER A 230 35.96 12.04 -15.33
C SER A 230 34.57 11.63 -14.83
N TRP A 231 33.64 11.54 -15.78
CA TRP A 231 32.23 11.26 -15.51
C TRP A 231 31.66 10.19 -16.44
N GLN A 232 30.91 9.25 -15.87
CA GLN A 232 30.05 8.31 -16.58
C GLN A 232 28.57 8.67 -16.37
N PHE A 233 27.69 8.16 -17.22
CA PHE A 233 26.27 8.53 -17.21
C PHE A 233 25.39 7.31 -17.45
N SER A 234 24.25 7.25 -16.76
CA SER A 234 23.25 6.20 -16.95
C SER A 234 22.45 6.38 -18.25
N GLU A 235 21.66 5.36 -18.55
CA GLU A 235 20.47 5.50 -19.40
C GLU A 235 19.40 6.39 -18.73
N PRO A 236 18.46 6.97 -19.49
CA PRO A 236 17.40 7.81 -18.93
C PRO A 236 16.43 7.04 -18.02
N ILE A 237 16.20 7.57 -16.81
CA ILE A 237 15.08 7.20 -15.95
C ILE A 237 13.81 7.81 -16.55
N GLN A 238 12.95 6.94 -17.07
CA GLN A 238 11.85 7.38 -17.92
C GLN A 238 10.50 6.80 -17.52
N SER A 239 9.44 7.52 -17.91
CA SER A 239 8.05 7.15 -17.64
C SER A 239 7.16 7.49 -18.84
N VAL A 240 6.26 6.58 -19.20
CA VAL A 240 5.24 6.82 -20.25
C VAL A 240 4.28 7.96 -19.91
N TYR A 241 4.18 8.30 -18.62
CA TYR A 241 3.38 9.41 -18.15
C TYR A 241 4.07 10.77 -18.32
N LEU A 242 5.36 10.78 -18.70
CA LEU A 242 6.27 11.94 -18.72
C LEU A 242 6.43 12.60 -17.34
N GLY A 243 7.47 13.41 -17.16
CA GLY A 243 7.62 14.24 -15.96
C GLY A 243 8.15 13.51 -14.73
N ALA A 244 8.90 12.42 -14.92
CA ALA A 244 9.68 11.77 -13.86
C ALA A 244 11.05 12.47 -13.78
N ILE A 245 11.17 13.50 -12.94
CA ILE A 245 12.35 14.37 -12.85
C ILE A 245 12.82 14.50 -11.40
N GLN A 246 13.99 15.12 -11.21
CA GLN A 246 14.56 15.45 -9.89
C GLN A 246 14.68 14.21 -8.96
N PRO A 247 15.46 13.19 -9.34
CA PRO A 247 15.52 11.92 -8.61
C PRO A 247 16.26 12.08 -7.28
N SER A 248 15.69 11.57 -6.19
CA SER A 248 16.40 11.37 -4.92
C SER A 248 16.67 9.88 -4.74
N PHE A 249 17.92 9.50 -4.46
CA PHE A 249 18.31 8.10 -4.43
C PHE A 249 18.47 7.54 -3.01
N ALA A 250 18.16 6.25 -2.86
CA ALA A 250 18.48 5.42 -1.71
C ALA A 250 18.96 4.04 -2.19
N ARG A 251 19.52 3.24 -1.29
CA ARG A 251 20.03 1.90 -1.59
C ARG A 251 19.49 0.89 -0.58
N HIS A 252 18.89 -0.17 -1.09
CA HIS A 252 18.48 -1.33 -0.31
C HIS A 252 19.68 -2.11 0.22
N SER A 253 19.48 -2.88 1.30
CA SER A 253 20.53 -3.74 1.85
C SER A 253 21.01 -4.82 0.87
N ASP A 254 20.17 -5.23 -0.09
CA ASP A 254 20.53 -6.20 -1.15
C ASP A 254 21.41 -5.61 -2.27
N GLY A 255 21.65 -4.29 -2.23
CA GLY A 255 22.46 -3.57 -3.21
C GLY A 255 21.66 -2.81 -4.26
N THR A 256 20.35 -3.07 -4.40
CA THR A 256 19.45 -2.41 -5.35
C THR A 256 19.38 -0.91 -5.07
N LEU A 257 19.52 -0.09 -6.10
CA LEU A 257 19.32 1.36 -6.01
C LEU A 257 17.88 1.70 -6.37
N VAL A 258 17.30 2.66 -5.65
CA VAL A 258 15.95 3.17 -5.91
C VAL A 258 15.98 4.69 -6.03
N ALA A 259 15.27 5.21 -7.03
CA ALA A 259 15.09 6.63 -7.30
C ALA A 259 13.65 7.04 -6.97
N PHE A 260 13.49 8.03 -6.09
CA PHE A 260 12.22 8.71 -5.82
C PHE A 260 12.16 9.99 -6.64
N LEU A 261 11.21 10.08 -7.57
CA LEU A 261 11.11 11.16 -8.54
C LEU A 261 9.89 12.03 -8.29
N ARG A 262 10.07 13.33 -8.49
CA ARG A 262 8.98 14.30 -8.60
C ARG A 262 8.09 13.94 -9.79
N ASP A 263 6.78 14.17 -9.65
CA ASP A 263 5.82 14.05 -10.74
C ASP A 263 5.39 15.41 -11.29
N ASN A 264 6.06 15.84 -12.36
CA ASN A 264 5.69 17.05 -13.10
C ASN A 264 4.56 16.80 -14.12
N GLY A 265 4.03 15.58 -14.21
CA GLY A 265 2.97 15.14 -15.11
C GLY A 265 1.66 14.78 -14.38
N LYS A 266 1.01 13.71 -14.84
CA LYS A 266 -0.11 13.01 -14.19
C LYS A 266 0.42 11.61 -13.79
N PRO A 267 -0.01 10.99 -12.67
CA PRO A 267 -1.25 11.25 -11.92
C PRO A 267 -1.15 12.20 -10.71
N LYS A 268 -0.02 12.89 -10.47
CA LYS A 268 0.30 13.64 -9.24
C LYS A 268 0.62 12.73 -8.06
N LEU A 269 1.49 11.76 -8.31
CA LEU A 269 2.01 10.79 -7.33
C LEU A 269 3.53 10.77 -7.43
N ILE A 270 4.25 10.63 -6.31
CA ILE A 270 5.70 10.33 -6.34
C ILE A 270 5.92 9.11 -7.23
N ARG A 271 7.06 9.04 -7.92
CA ARG A 271 7.41 7.88 -8.74
C ARG A 271 8.65 7.20 -8.21
N THR A 272 8.71 5.88 -8.38
CA THR A 272 9.88 5.07 -8.05
C THR A 272 10.41 4.37 -9.29
N SER A 273 11.73 4.21 -9.35
CA SER A 273 12.44 3.44 -10.38
C SER A 273 13.62 2.76 -9.71
N GLU A 274 13.94 1.55 -10.13
CA GLU A 274 14.95 0.70 -9.51
C GLU A 274 16.06 0.37 -10.49
N SER A 275 17.28 0.22 -9.98
CA SER A 275 18.46 -0.21 -10.74
C SER A 275 19.13 -1.38 -10.03
N LEU A 276 19.41 -2.43 -10.82
CA LEU A 276 20.06 -3.67 -10.39
C LEU A 276 21.54 -3.73 -10.79
N ASP A 277 22.05 -2.69 -11.44
CA ASP A 277 23.39 -2.61 -12.02
C ASP A 277 24.13 -1.33 -11.59
N ASP A 278 24.00 -0.99 -10.30
CA ASP A 278 24.66 0.16 -9.66
C ASP A 278 24.33 1.52 -10.32
N GLY A 279 23.14 1.63 -10.92
CA GLY A 279 22.57 2.89 -11.41
C GLY A 279 22.80 3.15 -12.89
N MET A 280 23.38 2.20 -13.63
CA MET A 280 23.66 2.37 -15.05
C MET A 280 22.41 2.24 -15.92
N THR A 281 21.52 1.31 -15.58
CA THR A 281 20.19 1.17 -16.19
C THR A 281 19.11 1.22 -15.11
N TRP A 282 17.90 1.64 -15.51
CA TRP A 282 16.80 1.90 -14.59
C TRP A 282 15.51 1.31 -15.12
N SER A 283 14.72 0.69 -14.23
CA SER A 283 13.37 0.25 -14.54
C SER A 283 12.47 1.45 -14.87
N ARG A 284 11.31 1.20 -15.48
CA ARG A 284 10.35 2.28 -15.75
C ARG A 284 9.98 2.98 -14.44
N ALA A 285 9.97 4.31 -14.44
CA ALA A 285 9.48 5.08 -13.30
C ALA A 285 7.95 4.94 -13.16
N MET A 286 7.52 4.27 -12.10
CA MET A 286 6.12 3.94 -11.78
C MET A 286 5.61 4.76 -10.60
N PRO A 287 4.32 5.15 -10.56
CA PRO A 287 3.77 5.88 -9.43
C PRO A 287 3.67 5.02 -8.15
N MET A 288 3.92 5.65 -7.00
CA MET A 288 3.65 5.10 -5.66
C MET A 288 2.49 5.84 -4.98
N ASP A 289 1.93 5.29 -3.90
CA ASP A 289 0.73 5.80 -3.24
C ASP A 289 0.95 7.03 -2.33
N ILE A 290 1.90 7.91 -2.67
CA ILE A 290 2.11 9.21 -1.99
C ILE A 290 1.85 10.33 -2.99
N PRO A 291 0.88 11.23 -2.73
CA PRO A 291 0.61 12.36 -3.61
C PRO A 291 1.83 13.27 -3.79
N ASN A 292 1.96 13.89 -4.96
CA ASN A 292 2.98 14.88 -5.21
C ASN A 292 2.44 15.97 -6.14
N PRO A 293 2.43 17.26 -5.73
CA PRO A 293 1.86 18.36 -6.50
C PRO A 293 2.83 18.84 -7.60
N GLY A 294 3.81 17.99 -7.98
CA GLY A 294 4.95 18.37 -8.80
C GLY A 294 5.98 19.18 -8.02
N SER A 295 6.38 18.70 -6.86
CA SER A 295 7.47 19.27 -6.04
C SER A 295 8.57 18.24 -5.84
N SER A 296 9.81 18.71 -5.67
CA SER A 296 10.97 17.84 -5.38
C SER A 296 10.74 17.06 -4.07
N VAL A 297 11.34 15.87 -3.98
CA VAL A 297 11.34 15.00 -2.81
C VAL A 297 12.78 14.78 -2.34
N ALA A 298 12.96 14.49 -1.05
CA ALA A 298 14.27 14.14 -0.49
C ALA A 298 14.14 12.85 0.32
N VAL A 299 14.80 11.78 -0.13
CA VAL A 299 14.94 10.53 0.62
C VAL A 299 16.31 10.45 1.29
N ARG A 300 16.35 9.96 2.53
CA ARG A 300 17.58 9.65 3.27
C ARG A 300 17.43 8.33 4.00
N VAL A 301 18.48 7.51 3.95
CA VAL A 301 18.67 6.37 4.85
C VAL A 301 19.36 6.91 6.10
N LEU A 302 18.77 6.65 7.26
CA LEU A 302 19.25 7.04 8.57
C LEU A 302 20.28 6.02 9.08
N ASP A 303 21.07 6.41 10.08
CA ASP A 303 22.14 5.60 10.66
C ASP A 303 21.67 4.26 11.24
N ASN A 304 20.41 4.18 11.68
CA ASN A 304 19.79 2.93 12.17
C ASN A 304 19.25 2.03 11.05
N GLY A 305 19.27 2.47 9.79
CA GLY A 305 18.75 1.75 8.64
C GLY A 305 17.34 2.16 8.21
N ASP A 306 16.62 2.95 9.01
CA ASP A 306 15.31 3.48 8.63
C ASP A 306 15.42 4.54 7.54
N TRP A 307 14.37 4.73 6.76
CA TRP A 307 14.35 5.68 5.66
C TRP A 307 13.39 6.81 5.97
N ILE A 308 13.82 8.05 5.72
CA ILE A 308 12.96 9.22 5.78
C ILE A 308 12.76 9.81 4.38
N LEU A 309 11.51 10.12 4.04
CA LEU A 309 11.11 10.79 2.81
C LEU A 309 10.44 12.11 3.15
N ILE A 310 11.02 13.21 2.68
CA ILE A 310 10.43 14.55 2.82
C ILE A 310 9.77 14.93 1.50
N CYS A 311 8.49 15.27 1.56
CA CYS A 311 7.74 15.64 0.36
C CYS A 311 6.56 16.58 0.64
N ASN A 312 6.11 17.28 -0.40
CA ASN A 312 4.76 17.80 -0.45
C ASN A 312 3.83 16.66 -0.86
N ASP A 313 2.91 16.28 0.01
CA ASP A 313 2.07 15.08 -0.04
C ASP A 313 0.61 15.40 -0.38
N LEU A 314 0.41 16.45 -1.19
CA LEU A 314 -0.88 16.89 -1.70
C LEU A 314 -0.98 16.67 -3.21
N LYS A 315 -2.18 16.45 -3.74
CA LYS A 315 -2.41 16.39 -5.20
C LYS A 315 -2.35 17.78 -5.86
N LYS A 316 -2.63 18.84 -5.10
CA LYS A 316 -2.68 20.22 -5.56
C LYS A 316 -2.17 21.15 -4.46
N GLY A 317 -1.37 22.13 -4.86
CA GLY A 317 -0.77 23.11 -3.94
C GLY A 317 0.46 22.56 -3.23
N ARG A 318 1.33 23.46 -2.78
CA ARG A 318 2.60 23.15 -2.10
C ARG A 318 2.67 23.79 -0.72
N HIS A 319 1.53 24.02 -0.08
CA HIS A 319 1.42 24.72 1.21
C HIS A 319 1.67 23.81 2.42
N ARG A 320 1.91 22.50 2.21
CA ARG A 320 2.19 21.51 3.25
C ARG A 320 3.43 20.69 2.91
N LEU A 321 4.35 20.58 3.85
CA LEU A 321 5.56 19.76 3.79
C LEU A 321 5.53 18.70 4.90
N SER A 322 5.76 17.45 4.55
CA SER A 322 5.66 16.30 5.47
C SER A 322 6.95 15.47 5.46
N ALA A 323 7.24 14.85 6.60
CA ALA A 323 8.23 13.79 6.77
C ALA A 323 7.51 12.44 6.89
N TYR A 324 7.88 11.48 6.05
CA TYR A 324 7.46 10.08 6.11
C TYR A 324 8.63 9.23 6.58
N LEU A 325 8.38 8.27 7.47
CA LEU A 325 9.33 7.29 7.95
C LEU A 325 8.96 5.90 7.43
N SER A 326 9.97 5.14 7.03
CA SER A 326 9.86 3.77 6.56
C SER A 326 10.89 2.91 7.28
N GLU A 327 10.43 1.82 7.87
CA GLU A 327 11.26 0.84 8.60
C GLU A 327 11.55 -0.41 7.75
N ASP A 328 11.10 -0.40 6.49
CA ASP A 328 11.19 -1.53 5.55
C ASP A 328 11.84 -1.13 4.22
N GLU A 329 12.83 -0.25 4.30
CA GLU A 329 13.63 0.24 3.18
C GLU A 329 12.80 0.94 2.09
N GLY A 330 11.84 1.78 2.48
CA GLY A 330 11.05 2.59 1.57
C GLY A 330 9.96 1.83 0.81
N ARG A 331 9.67 0.58 1.19
CA ARG A 331 8.55 -0.19 0.62
C ARG A 331 7.22 0.36 1.12
N THR A 332 7.18 0.82 2.37
CA THR A 332 5.98 1.34 3.01
C THR A 332 6.23 2.58 3.87
N TRP A 333 5.22 3.44 3.98
CA TRP A 333 5.36 4.82 4.49
C TRP A 333 4.16 5.24 5.36
N TRP A 334 3.86 4.44 6.40
CA TRP A 334 2.67 4.67 7.23
C TRP A 334 2.88 5.77 8.27
N ILE A 335 4.10 5.85 8.82
CA ILE A 335 4.48 6.82 9.84
C ILE A 335 4.81 8.13 9.13
N HIS A 336 4.06 9.18 9.41
CA HIS A 336 4.37 10.49 8.86
C HIS A 336 3.91 11.63 9.77
N ARG A 337 4.61 12.75 9.68
CA ARG A 337 4.31 13.96 10.44
C ARG A 337 4.51 15.19 9.57
N VAL A 338 3.61 16.16 9.73
CA VAL A 338 3.70 17.44 9.02
C VAL A 338 4.83 18.27 9.64
N ILE A 339 5.79 18.68 8.83
CA ILE A 339 6.86 19.61 9.22
C ILE A 339 6.32 21.03 9.27
N GLU A 340 5.62 21.44 8.20
CA GLU A 340 5.02 22.77 8.14
C GLU A 340 3.81 22.77 7.20
N ASP A 341 2.71 23.37 7.66
CA ASP A 341 1.53 23.64 6.87
C ASP A 341 1.14 25.11 7.07
N ILE A 342 1.18 25.87 5.98
CA ILE A 342 0.82 27.29 6.00
C ILE A 342 -0.60 27.55 5.51
N GLY A 343 -1.35 26.50 5.15
CA GLY A 343 -2.72 26.58 4.66
C GLY A 343 -2.83 26.95 3.18
N GLU A 344 -3.87 26.42 2.51
CA GLU A 344 -4.13 26.68 1.10
C GLU A 344 -4.32 28.18 0.85
N GLY A 345 -3.62 28.70 -0.17
CA GLY A 345 -3.74 30.11 -0.57
C GLY A 345 -2.86 31.08 0.22
N ASN A 346 -2.11 30.64 1.24
CA ASN A 346 -1.23 31.52 2.00
C ASN A 346 0.22 31.54 1.47
N GLY A 347 0.59 30.57 0.64
CA GLY A 347 1.96 30.47 0.15
C GLY A 347 2.37 29.06 -0.27
N GLU A 348 3.68 28.83 -0.30
CA GLU A 348 4.28 27.52 -0.56
C GLU A 348 5.44 27.20 0.42
N VAL A 349 5.56 25.93 0.83
CA VAL A 349 6.66 25.35 1.61
C VAL A 349 7.15 24.08 0.93
N HIS A 350 8.27 24.14 0.22
CA HIS A 350 8.60 23.10 -0.75
C HIS A 350 10.08 22.99 -1.07
N TYR A 351 10.41 22.03 -1.95
CA TYR A 351 11.76 21.73 -2.39
C TYR A 351 12.65 21.44 -1.18
N PRO A 352 12.41 20.32 -0.48
CA PRO A 352 13.21 19.92 0.65
C PRO A 352 14.59 19.38 0.22
N THR A 353 15.56 19.50 1.12
CA THR A 353 16.76 18.66 1.20
C THR A 353 16.90 18.21 2.66
N ALA A 354 17.32 16.98 2.89
CA ALA A 354 17.43 16.41 4.22
C ALA A 354 18.81 15.80 4.46
N ILE A 355 19.34 15.98 5.66
CA ILE A 355 20.53 15.30 6.18
C ILE A 355 20.24 14.76 7.59
N GLN A 356 20.95 13.71 7.99
CA GLN A 356 21.14 13.35 9.39
C GLN A 356 22.56 13.76 9.79
N THR A 357 22.70 14.44 10.91
CA THR A 357 24.01 14.85 11.42
C THR A 357 24.68 13.74 12.22
N SER A 358 25.97 13.91 12.48
CA SER A 358 26.77 13.08 13.38
C SER A 358 26.19 12.95 14.81
N HIS A 359 25.28 13.84 15.20
CA HIS A 359 24.55 13.81 16.47
C HIS A 359 23.17 13.17 16.37
N GLY A 360 22.83 12.55 15.23
CA GLY A 360 21.55 11.88 14.98
C GLY A 360 20.39 12.83 14.60
N THR A 361 20.57 14.15 14.72
CA THR A 361 19.54 15.15 14.39
C THR A 361 19.30 15.17 12.89
N ILE A 362 18.03 15.13 12.50
CA ILE A 362 17.58 15.29 11.12
C ILE A 362 17.34 16.79 10.87
N HIS A 363 18.02 17.33 9.86
CA HIS A 363 17.75 18.69 9.37
C HIS A 363 17.12 18.65 8.00
N VAL A 364 16.00 19.34 7.84
CA VAL A 364 15.28 19.53 6.58
C VAL A 364 15.34 21.00 6.20
N ASN A 365 16.00 21.30 5.08
CA ASN A 365 16.10 22.63 4.52
C ASN A 365 15.14 22.80 3.34
N TYR A 366 14.36 23.89 3.31
CA TYR A 366 13.31 24.09 2.31
C TYR A 366 13.03 25.56 2.03
N THR A 367 12.40 25.82 0.89
CA THR A 367 11.94 27.14 0.48
C THR A 367 10.58 27.46 1.11
N TYR A 368 10.45 28.68 1.61
CA TYR A 368 9.21 29.24 2.15
C TYR A 368 8.82 30.49 1.37
N THR A 369 7.59 30.52 0.84
CA THR A 369 7.07 31.60 -0.02
C THR A 369 5.74 32.10 0.52
N LEU A 370 5.59 33.41 0.71
CA LEU A 370 4.30 34.09 0.84
C LEU A 370 3.91 34.69 -0.50
N ILE A 371 2.61 34.82 -0.80
CA ILE A 371 2.13 35.23 -2.13
C ILE A 371 1.55 36.64 -2.21
N ASP A 372 1.35 37.37 -1.10
CA ASP A 372 0.81 38.74 -1.13
C ASP A 372 1.33 39.64 0.02
N PRO A 373 2.31 40.54 -0.23
CA PRO A 373 3.16 40.58 -1.42
C PRO A 373 4.08 39.35 -1.47
N ARG A 374 4.56 38.97 -2.66
CA ARG A 374 5.48 37.84 -2.79
C ARG A 374 6.77 38.10 -2.00
N ARG A 375 7.06 37.22 -1.04
CA ARG A 375 8.26 37.25 -0.20
C ARG A 375 8.75 35.84 0.02
N GLU A 376 10.05 35.64 -0.06
CA GLU A 376 10.65 34.32 0.03
C GLU A 376 11.77 34.30 1.08
N MET A 377 11.93 33.15 1.72
CA MET A 377 13.06 32.85 2.60
C MET A 377 13.42 31.37 2.51
N ILE A 378 14.56 31.02 3.11
CA ILE A 378 14.95 29.62 3.33
C ILE A 378 14.78 29.29 4.82
N LYS A 379 14.16 28.15 5.11
CA LYS A 379 13.98 27.62 6.47
C LYS A 379 14.75 26.33 6.67
N VAL A 380 15.09 26.04 7.92
CA VAL A 380 15.60 24.75 8.39
C VAL A 380 14.67 24.26 9.48
N ALA A 381 14.13 23.06 9.30
CA ALA A 381 13.46 22.28 10.33
C ALA A 381 14.47 21.29 10.92
N SER A 382 14.49 21.15 12.25
CA SER A 382 15.37 20.24 12.97
C SER A 382 14.56 19.40 13.92
N PHE A 383 14.75 18.08 13.86
CA PHE A 383 14.02 17.12 14.69
C PHE A 383 14.81 15.82 14.81
N GLN A 384 14.46 14.98 15.78
CA GLN A 384 14.96 13.60 15.84
C GLN A 384 13.99 12.67 15.11
N GLU A 385 14.42 11.49 14.70
CA GLU A 385 13.51 10.47 14.17
C GLU A 385 12.33 10.20 15.12
N ALA A 386 12.60 10.17 16.43
CA ALA A 386 11.58 10.05 17.48
C ALA A 386 10.47 11.11 17.39
N TRP A 387 10.75 12.32 16.87
CA TRP A 387 9.70 13.31 16.64
C TRP A 387 8.77 12.91 15.50
N VAL A 388 9.29 12.32 14.42
CA VAL A 388 8.46 11.82 13.31
C VAL A 388 7.54 10.72 13.84
N ARG A 389 8.03 9.92 14.81
CA ARG A 389 7.26 8.91 15.54
C ARG A 389 6.23 9.52 16.52
N GLY A 390 6.58 10.60 17.23
CA GLY A 390 5.70 11.31 18.20
C GLY A 390 6.22 11.27 19.64
N ASN A 391 6.05 12.37 20.41
CA ASN A 391 6.28 12.39 21.87
C ASN A 391 5.01 11.90 22.56
N GLU A 392 4.97 10.61 22.85
CA GLU A 392 4.14 10.08 23.92
C GLU A 392 5.08 9.74 25.08
N GLU A 393 4.68 10.04 26.32
CA GLU A 393 5.26 9.39 27.49
C GLU A 393 5.26 7.86 27.27
N PRO A 394 6.08 7.07 27.98
CA PRO A 394 5.97 5.60 27.96
C PRO A 394 4.63 5.18 28.61
N ASN A 395 3.58 5.38 27.83
CA ASN A 395 2.20 4.94 27.91
C ASN A 395 1.61 5.08 26.51
N THR A 396 2.35 4.64 25.50
CA THR A 396 1.83 3.69 24.53
C THR A 396 2.94 2.68 24.32
N VAL A 397 2.58 1.42 24.53
CA VAL A 397 3.32 0.28 24.00
C VAL A 397 3.53 0.55 22.50
N LEU A 398 4.55 -0.04 21.89
CA LEU A 398 4.46 -0.37 20.46
C LEU A 398 3.02 -0.87 20.19
N GLU A 399 2.13 -0.05 19.64
CA GLU A 399 0.98 -0.64 18.99
C GLU A 399 1.53 -1.18 17.69
N ASN A 400 2.07 -2.41 17.79
CA ASN A 400 1.79 -3.42 16.79
C ASN A 400 0.37 -3.12 16.30
N PRO A 401 0.16 -2.77 15.02
CA PRO A 401 -1.16 -2.36 14.55
C PRO A 401 -2.19 -3.35 15.09
N VAL A 402 -3.12 -2.85 15.91
CA VAL A 402 -4.04 -3.72 16.65
C VAL A 402 -4.83 -4.52 15.63
N LEU A 403 -4.75 -5.85 15.74
CA LEU A 403 -5.44 -6.74 14.83
C LEU A 403 -6.94 -6.39 14.79
N ALA A 404 -7.62 -6.74 13.71
CA ALA A 404 -9.06 -6.57 13.59
C ALA A 404 -9.79 -7.23 14.77
N PHE A 405 -9.24 -8.33 15.27
CA PHE A 405 -9.62 -9.06 16.48
C PHE A 405 -8.49 -10.07 16.79
N PRO A 406 -8.41 -10.62 18.02
CA PRO A 406 -7.50 -11.72 18.33
C PRO A 406 -7.67 -12.91 17.36
N GLY A 407 -6.61 -13.29 16.66
CA GLY A 407 -6.63 -14.36 15.65
C GLY A 407 -7.02 -13.92 14.22
N ALA A 408 -7.10 -12.62 13.95
CA ALA A 408 -7.13 -12.11 12.58
C ALA A 408 -5.77 -12.31 11.90
N GLU A 409 -5.76 -12.96 10.73
CA GLU A 409 -4.55 -13.26 9.96
C GLU A 409 -4.67 -12.75 8.52
N GLY A 410 -3.58 -12.78 7.75
CA GLY A 410 -3.61 -12.36 6.35
C GLY A 410 -3.65 -10.85 6.11
N TYR A 411 -3.76 -10.45 4.84
CA TYR A 411 -3.67 -9.05 4.42
C TYR A 411 -4.79 -8.13 4.91
N GLY A 412 -5.93 -8.67 5.36
CA GLY A 412 -7.06 -7.92 5.90
C GLY A 412 -7.05 -7.79 7.42
N ARG A 413 -6.03 -8.36 8.09
CA ARG A 413 -6.00 -8.50 9.56
C ARG A 413 -5.92 -7.21 10.36
N PHE A 414 -5.72 -6.06 9.72
CA PHE A 414 -5.68 -4.75 10.36
C PHE A 414 -6.90 -3.88 9.98
N ALA A 415 -7.96 -4.50 9.44
CA ALA A 415 -9.24 -3.82 9.28
C ALA A 415 -9.69 -3.25 10.64
N LYS A 416 -9.96 -1.94 10.69
CA LYS A 416 -10.28 -1.26 11.96
C LYS A 416 -11.68 -1.58 12.48
N GLY A 417 -12.59 -1.95 11.59
CA GLY A 417 -14.00 -2.17 11.94
C GLY A 417 -14.59 -1.01 12.71
N GLY A 418 -15.53 -1.31 13.61
CA GLY A 418 -16.23 -0.35 14.46
C GLY A 418 -15.46 0.19 15.67
N ARG A 419 -14.19 -0.20 15.87
CA ARG A 419 -13.38 0.16 17.06
C ARG A 419 -13.46 1.64 17.40
N GLY A 420 -13.65 1.97 18.68
CA GLY A 420 -13.77 3.36 19.17
C GLY A 420 -15.07 4.06 18.76
N GLY A 421 -16.05 3.30 18.29
CA GLY A 421 -17.29 3.80 17.69
C GLY A 421 -18.50 3.77 18.61
N ASP A 422 -19.68 3.92 18.01
CA ASP A 422 -20.94 3.61 18.67
C ASP A 422 -21.32 2.13 18.51
N VAL A 423 -22.30 1.71 19.30
CA VAL A 423 -22.86 0.36 19.22
C VAL A 423 -24.31 0.44 18.78
N TYR A 424 -24.67 -0.41 17.83
CA TYR A 424 -26.05 -0.60 17.40
C TYR A 424 -26.50 -2.01 17.73
N ILE A 425 -27.50 -2.11 18.60
CA ILE A 425 -28.08 -3.39 19.02
C ILE A 425 -29.26 -3.74 18.11
N VAL A 426 -29.14 -4.85 17.39
CA VAL A 426 -30.24 -5.46 16.65
C VAL A 426 -31.16 -6.17 17.64
N THR A 427 -32.39 -5.68 17.75
CA THR A 427 -33.39 -6.13 18.74
C THR A 427 -34.51 -6.95 18.14
N ASN A 428 -34.61 -7.01 16.80
CA ASN A 428 -35.64 -7.77 16.11
C ASN A 428 -35.16 -8.32 14.77
N LEU A 429 -35.91 -9.31 14.26
CA LEU A 429 -35.60 -10.04 13.03
C LEU A 429 -36.27 -9.44 11.78
N ASN A 430 -36.77 -8.20 11.85
CA ASN A 430 -37.36 -7.55 10.69
C ASN A 430 -36.26 -7.15 9.70
N ASP A 431 -36.59 -7.11 8.40
CA ASP A 431 -35.66 -6.66 7.35
C ASP A 431 -35.33 -5.16 7.44
N HIS A 432 -36.24 -4.33 7.94
CA HIS A 432 -36.07 -2.87 7.99
C HIS A 432 -36.76 -2.25 9.20
N GLY A 433 -36.44 -0.97 9.45
CA GLY A 433 -36.99 -0.17 10.54
C GLY A 433 -36.18 -0.27 11.84
N PRO A 434 -36.57 0.49 12.87
CA PRO A 434 -35.83 0.55 14.12
C PRO A 434 -35.56 -0.83 14.74
N GLY A 435 -34.31 -1.06 15.14
CA GLY A 435 -33.85 -2.32 15.74
C GLY A 435 -33.55 -3.45 14.74
N SER A 436 -33.66 -3.20 13.43
CA SER A 436 -33.23 -4.14 12.39
C SER A 436 -31.74 -3.99 12.04
N ILE A 437 -31.14 -5.06 11.50
CA ILE A 437 -29.75 -5.02 11.00
C ILE A 437 -29.58 -3.98 9.87
N ARG A 438 -30.60 -3.84 9.00
CA ARG A 438 -30.55 -2.89 7.88
C ARG A 438 -30.50 -1.46 8.37
N GLU A 439 -31.34 -1.10 9.34
CA GLU A 439 -31.28 0.23 9.97
C GLU A 439 -29.93 0.47 10.63
N GLY A 440 -29.36 -0.54 11.31
CA GLY A 440 -28.03 -0.45 11.93
C GLY A 440 -26.92 -0.10 10.93
N ILE A 441 -26.98 -0.69 9.73
CA ILE A 441 -26.04 -0.41 8.64
C ILE A 441 -26.32 0.95 7.97
N GLU A 442 -27.57 1.22 7.61
CA GLU A 442 -27.94 2.40 6.83
C GLU A 442 -27.71 3.69 7.64
N SER A 443 -28.06 3.68 8.92
CA SER A 443 -27.91 4.83 9.84
C SER A 443 -26.47 5.07 10.32
N ALA A 444 -25.53 4.17 10.04
CA ALA A 444 -24.14 4.35 10.43
C ALA A 444 -23.52 5.57 9.73
N SER A 445 -23.05 6.55 10.53
CA SER A 445 -22.43 7.79 10.07
C SER A 445 -20.95 7.92 10.46
N GLY A 446 -20.46 7.00 11.28
CA GLY A 446 -19.08 6.90 11.75
C GLY A 446 -18.75 5.46 12.13
N PRO A 447 -17.67 5.24 12.91
CA PRO A 447 -17.29 3.92 13.37
C PRO A 447 -18.41 3.29 14.17
N ARG A 448 -18.79 2.06 13.84
CA ARG A 448 -19.90 1.37 14.48
C ARG A 448 -19.67 -0.13 14.60
N THR A 449 -20.02 -0.68 15.76
CA THR A 449 -20.14 -2.13 15.96
C THR A 449 -21.62 -2.51 16.06
N ILE A 450 -22.07 -3.40 15.20
CA ILE A 450 -23.43 -3.95 15.20
C ILE A 450 -23.40 -5.28 15.96
N VAL A 451 -24.18 -5.35 17.04
CA VAL A 451 -24.36 -6.52 17.91
C VAL A 451 -25.81 -6.97 17.91
N PHE A 452 -26.09 -8.17 18.43
CA PHE A 452 -27.41 -8.80 18.37
C PHE A 452 -27.92 -9.19 19.76
N GLU A 453 -29.09 -8.67 20.14
CA GLU A 453 -29.82 -9.08 21.35
C GLU A 453 -30.71 -10.31 21.10
N THR A 454 -30.95 -10.64 19.82
CA THR A 454 -31.79 -11.76 19.39
C THR A 454 -31.08 -12.62 18.35
N GLY A 455 -31.26 -13.93 18.43
CA GLY A 455 -30.94 -14.86 17.33
C GLY A 455 -32.15 -15.18 16.45
N GLY A 456 -31.89 -15.78 15.30
CA GLY A 456 -32.91 -16.30 14.40
C GLY A 456 -32.68 -15.97 12.93
N THR A 457 -33.73 -16.16 12.15
CA THR A 457 -33.71 -15.91 10.70
C THR A 457 -34.28 -14.55 10.37
N ILE A 458 -33.49 -13.71 9.70
CA ILE A 458 -33.91 -12.43 9.12
C ILE A 458 -34.28 -12.67 7.66
N GLU A 459 -35.56 -12.56 7.33
CA GLU A 459 -36.06 -12.67 5.96
C GLU A 459 -35.87 -11.34 5.22
N LEU A 460 -34.78 -11.23 4.44
CA LEU A 460 -34.50 -10.03 3.67
C LEU A 460 -35.57 -9.84 2.58
N LYS A 461 -35.95 -8.59 2.29
CA LYS A 461 -36.82 -8.25 1.14
C LYS A 461 -36.04 -7.69 -0.05
N SER A 462 -34.75 -7.42 0.16
CA SER A 462 -33.80 -6.99 -0.86
C SER A 462 -32.36 -7.27 -0.39
N PRO A 463 -31.33 -7.25 -1.27
CA PRO A 463 -29.95 -7.41 -0.85
C PRO A 463 -29.57 -6.49 0.32
N LEU A 464 -28.88 -7.04 1.31
CA LEU A 464 -28.34 -6.26 2.42
C LEU A 464 -27.05 -5.61 1.96
N LYS A 465 -27.05 -4.27 1.85
CA LYS A 465 -25.97 -3.51 1.23
C LYS A 465 -25.15 -2.74 2.26
N ILE A 466 -23.84 -2.89 2.19
CA ILE A 466 -22.86 -2.03 2.85
C ILE A 466 -22.15 -1.28 1.71
N ASP A 467 -22.63 -0.08 1.38
CA ASP A 467 -22.13 0.73 0.27
C ASP A 467 -21.67 2.09 0.78
N GLN A 468 -20.47 2.51 0.38
CA GLN A 468 -19.84 3.76 0.81
C GLN A 468 -19.78 3.91 2.34
N LYS A 469 -19.51 2.81 3.04
CA LYS A 469 -19.32 2.79 4.50
C LYS A 469 -17.84 2.59 4.83
N SER A 470 -17.44 3.08 5.99
CA SER A 470 -16.10 2.82 6.53
C SER A 470 -16.22 2.53 8.01
N ARG A 471 -15.33 1.69 8.54
CA ARG A 471 -15.22 1.39 9.98
C ARG A 471 -16.49 0.75 10.55
N LEU A 472 -16.85 -0.43 10.05
CA LEU A 472 -18.05 -1.15 10.47
C LEU A 472 -17.72 -2.59 10.85
N THR A 473 -18.10 -2.99 12.07
CA THR A 473 -18.07 -4.37 12.52
C THR A 473 -19.50 -4.92 12.59
N ILE A 474 -19.74 -6.11 12.02
CA ILE A 474 -20.95 -6.90 12.27
C ILE A 474 -20.54 -8.15 13.05
N ALA A 475 -20.85 -8.16 14.34
CA ALA A 475 -20.41 -9.17 15.29
C ALA A 475 -21.50 -10.23 15.52
N GLY A 476 -21.64 -11.16 14.57
CA GLY A 476 -22.64 -12.23 14.63
C GLY A 476 -22.51 -13.15 15.85
N GLN A 477 -21.33 -13.23 16.46
CA GLN A 477 -21.09 -14.05 17.66
C GLN A 477 -21.86 -13.56 18.90
N THR A 478 -22.34 -12.32 18.90
CA THR A 478 -23.19 -11.79 19.97
C THR A 478 -24.63 -12.32 19.92
N ALA A 479 -25.05 -12.86 18.77
CA ALA A 479 -26.40 -13.34 18.59
C ALA A 479 -26.71 -14.52 19.51
N ARG A 480 -27.85 -14.42 20.20
CA ARG A 480 -28.29 -15.42 21.18
C ARG A 480 -28.83 -16.68 20.48
N GLY A 481 -28.99 -17.76 21.26
CA GLY A 481 -29.56 -19.01 20.76
C GLY A 481 -28.70 -19.62 19.66
N ASP A 482 -29.29 -19.89 18.50
CA ASP A 482 -28.58 -20.52 17.38
C ASP A 482 -27.88 -19.50 16.45
N GLY A 483 -27.79 -18.23 16.83
CA GLY A 483 -27.15 -17.17 16.05
C GLY A 483 -28.04 -16.57 14.95
N ILE A 484 -27.45 -15.86 13.98
CA ILE A 484 -28.18 -15.13 12.93
C ILE A 484 -28.01 -15.76 11.54
N THR A 485 -29.13 -15.93 10.85
CA THR A 485 -29.19 -16.30 9.43
C THR A 485 -29.89 -15.23 8.61
N LEU A 486 -29.22 -14.75 7.56
CA LEU A 486 -29.82 -13.94 6.51
C LEU A 486 -30.42 -14.85 5.45
N LYS A 487 -31.71 -14.70 5.19
CA LYS A 487 -32.49 -15.50 4.23
C LYS A 487 -32.90 -14.67 3.02
N ASP A 488 -33.10 -15.35 1.90
CA ASP A 488 -33.67 -14.87 0.63
C ASP A 488 -32.84 -13.86 -0.17
N HIS A 489 -31.94 -13.07 0.40
CA HIS A 489 -31.07 -12.19 -0.38
C HIS A 489 -29.60 -12.22 0.09
N GLY A 490 -28.70 -11.86 -0.83
CA GLY A 490 -27.26 -11.84 -0.57
C GLY A 490 -26.79 -10.59 0.16
N LEU A 491 -25.56 -10.67 0.66
CA LEU A 491 -24.80 -9.58 1.25
C LEU A 491 -23.93 -8.91 0.16
N VAL A 492 -24.04 -7.58 0.03
CA VAL A 492 -23.34 -6.83 -1.00
C VAL A 492 -22.52 -5.71 -0.37
N LEU A 493 -21.20 -5.85 -0.41
CA LEU A 493 -20.20 -4.89 0.04
C LEU A 493 -19.69 -4.10 -1.16
N LYS A 494 -19.77 -2.77 -1.12
CA LYS A 494 -19.32 -1.90 -2.24
C LYS A 494 -18.63 -0.64 -1.76
N ASN A 495 -17.54 -0.27 -2.43
CA ASN A 495 -16.87 1.03 -2.24
C ASN A 495 -16.63 1.39 -0.77
N SER A 496 -16.26 0.42 0.05
CA SER A 496 -16.27 0.53 1.51
C SER A 496 -14.93 0.08 2.09
N SER A 497 -14.54 0.61 3.25
CA SER A 497 -13.26 0.25 3.89
C SER A 497 -13.39 -0.17 5.34
N ASP A 498 -12.38 -0.87 5.86
CA ASP A 498 -12.24 -1.20 7.28
C ASP A 498 -13.48 -1.93 7.82
N LEU A 499 -13.78 -3.06 7.18
CA LEU A 499 -14.97 -3.87 7.45
C LEU A 499 -14.59 -5.19 8.12
N ILE A 500 -15.29 -5.52 9.20
CA ILE A 500 -15.16 -6.80 9.92
C ILE A 500 -16.54 -7.45 9.96
N LEU A 501 -16.68 -8.65 9.41
CA LEU A 501 -17.93 -9.42 9.52
C LEU A 501 -17.61 -10.83 10.02
N ARG A 502 -18.27 -11.23 11.13
CA ARG A 502 -17.99 -12.50 11.80
C ARG A 502 -19.25 -13.29 12.15
N TYR A 503 -19.18 -14.63 12.11
CA TYR A 503 -20.19 -15.56 12.63
C TYR A 503 -21.62 -15.36 12.11
N LEU A 504 -21.77 -14.97 10.84
CA LEU A 504 -23.08 -14.88 10.18
C LEU A 504 -23.31 -16.05 9.23
N ARG A 505 -24.58 -16.41 9.05
CA ARG A 505 -24.99 -17.32 7.98
C ARG A 505 -25.77 -16.56 6.93
N ILE A 506 -25.47 -16.82 5.66
CA ILE A 506 -26.19 -16.23 4.52
C ILE A 506 -26.66 -17.38 3.63
N ARG A 507 -27.98 -17.57 3.59
CA ARG A 507 -28.63 -18.68 2.91
C ARG A 507 -29.58 -18.09 1.87
N LEU A 508 -29.08 -17.92 0.66
CA LEU A 508 -29.77 -17.17 -0.39
C LEU A 508 -31.04 -17.91 -0.86
N GLY A 509 -30.88 -19.16 -1.31
CA GLY A 509 -31.96 -20.01 -1.81
C GLY A 509 -32.66 -19.47 -3.08
N ASP A 510 -33.56 -20.27 -3.62
CA ASP A 510 -34.32 -19.95 -4.83
C ASP A 510 -35.76 -19.45 -4.57
N GLU A 511 -36.19 -19.40 -3.31
CA GLU A 511 -37.53 -18.91 -2.96
C GLU A 511 -37.60 -17.37 -2.99
N ASN A 512 -38.82 -16.85 -3.19
CA ASN A 512 -39.15 -15.42 -3.15
C ASN A 512 -38.43 -14.55 -4.20
N LYS A 513 -38.12 -15.10 -5.38
CA LYS A 513 -37.44 -14.39 -6.47
C LYS A 513 -37.93 -14.85 -7.84
N GLU A 514 -37.89 -13.93 -8.80
CA GLU A 514 -37.98 -14.25 -10.23
C GLU A 514 -36.62 -14.73 -10.77
N PRO A 515 -36.56 -15.30 -11.99
CA PRO A 515 -35.30 -15.69 -12.62
C PRO A 515 -34.21 -14.60 -12.53
N CYS A 516 -33.10 -14.93 -11.88
CA CYS A 516 -32.02 -13.99 -11.54
C CYS A 516 -30.70 -14.76 -11.33
N GLY A 517 -29.59 -14.05 -11.16
CA GLY A 517 -28.29 -14.68 -10.87
C GLY A 517 -27.46 -13.92 -9.84
N PRO A 518 -27.96 -13.73 -8.60
CA PRO A 518 -27.15 -13.14 -7.54
C PRO A 518 -26.14 -14.14 -6.98
N ASP A 519 -25.01 -13.61 -6.51
CA ASP A 519 -24.11 -14.29 -5.58
C ASP A 519 -24.64 -14.20 -4.14
N VAL A 520 -24.20 -15.10 -3.26
CA VAL A 520 -24.54 -15.02 -1.82
C VAL A 520 -23.80 -13.86 -1.15
N ILE A 521 -22.51 -13.70 -1.45
CA ILE A 521 -21.66 -12.59 -0.99
C ILE A 521 -20.98 -11.95 -2.20
N THR A 522 -21.11 -10.62 -2.33
CA THR A 522 -20.36 -9.82 -3.31
C THR A 522 -19.55 -8.75 -2.59
N ALA A 523 -18.26 -8.63 -2.90
CA ALA A 523 -17.43 -7.52 -2.44
C ALA A 523 -16.74 -6.81 -3.63
N ASP A 524 -17.21 -5.60 -3.95
CA ASP A 524 -16.67 -4.80 -5.04
C ASP A 524 -15.97 -3.54 -4.50
N TYR A 525 -14.70 -3.36 -4.85
CA TYR A 525 -13.90 -2.17 -4.54
C TYR A 525 -13.85 -1.85 -3.05
N CYS A 526 -13.59 -2.87 -2.22
CA CYS A 526 -13.40 -2.72 -0.78
C CYS A 526 -11.91 -2.73 -0.38
N GLU A 527 -11.56 -2.01 0.67
CA GLU A 527 -10.19 -1.92 1.21
C GLU A 527 -10.16 -2.28 2.70
N ASN A 528 -9.18 -3.06 3.16
CA ASN A 528 -9.08 -3.53 4.55
C ASN A 528 -10.37 -4.27 4.97
N LEU A 529 -10.59 -5.45 4.41
CA LEU A 529 -11.81 -6.25 4.62
C LEU A 529 -11.43 -7.62 5.15
N ILE A 530 -12.02 -8.01 6.28
CA ILE A 530 -11.94 -9.37 6.82
C ILE A 530 -13.33 -10.00 6.94
N LEU A 531 -13.49 -11.14 6.28
CA LEU A 531 -14.64 -12.03 6.40
C LEU A 531 -14.17 -13.27 7.14
N ASP A 532 -14.69 -13.48 8.35
CA ASP A 532 -14.24 -14.52 9.27
C ASP A 532 -15.42 -15.36 9.77
N HIS A 533 -15.31 -16.69 9.78
CA HIS A 533 -16.36 -17.57 10.33
C HIS A 533 -17.76 -17.36 9.71
N LEU A 534 -17.85 -17.08 8.40
CA LEU A 534 -19.12 -16.97 7.70
C LEU A 534 -19.54 -18.31 7.09
N SER A 535 -20.84 -18.62 7.11
CA SER A 535 -21.40 -19.76 6.39
C SER A 535 -22.33 -19.29 5.28
N ALA A 536 -21.97 -19.54 4.02
CA ALA A 536 -22.74 -19.09 2.86
C ALA A 536 -23.13 -20.26 1.96
N SER A 537 -24.41 -20.34 1.60
CA SER A 537 -24.93 -21.38 0.72
C SER A 537 -26.05 -20.95 -0.21
N TRP A 538 -26.33 -21.83 -1.17
CA TRP A 538 -27.50 -21.78 -2.06
C TRP A 538 -27.50 -20.55 -2.96
N GLY A 539 -26.31 -20.17 -3.45
CA GLY A 539 -26.13 -19.13 -4.46
C GLY A 539 -26.70 -19.56 -5.81
N ILE A 540 -27.26 -18.61 -6.56
CA ILE A 540 -27.86 -18.87 -7.88
C ILE A 540 -26.84 -18.65 -9.00
N ASP A 541 -25.99 -17.60 -8.92
CA ASP A 541 -24.77 -17.53 -9.75
C ASP A 541 -23.62 -18.27 -9.03
N GLY A 542 -23.16 -17.72 -7.90
CA GLY A 542 -22.24 -18.39 -7.02
C GLY A 542 -22.34 -18.02 -5.54
N ILE A 543 -21.42 -18.55 -4.74
CA ILE A 543 -21.41 -18.28 -3.30
C ILE A 543 -20.67 -16.96 -3.01
N HIS A 544 -19.51 -16.73 -3.61
CA HIS A 544 -18.70 -15.55 -3.35
C HIS A 544 -18.08 -14.94 -4.63
N ASP A 545 -18.20 -13.63 -4.83
CA ASP A 545 -17.46 -12.88 -5.86
C ASP A 545 -16.76 -11.65 -5.26
N THR A 546 -15.47 -11.45 -5.55
CA THR A 546 -14.79 -10.16 -5.32
C THR A 546 -14.36 -9.52 -6.62
N ARG A 547 -14.37 -8.18 -6.64
CA ARG A 547 -13.72 -7.35 -7.67
C ARG A 547 -13.04 -6.15 -7.03
N GLY A 548 -11.84 -5.79 -7.49
CA GLY A 548 -11.24 -4.50 -7.11
C GLY A 548 -10.87 -4.35 -5.64
N CYS A 549 -10.84 -5.43 -4.87
CA CYS A 549 -10.54 -5.34 -3.43
C CYS A 549 -9.03 -5.23 -3.17
N LYS A 550 -8.67 -4.61 -2.05
CA LYS A 550 -7.30 -4.40 -1.55
C LYS A 550 -7.24 -4.78 -0.06
N ASN A 551 -6.14 -5.40 0.38
CA ASN A 551 -5.95 -5.83 1.77
C ASN A 551 -7.14 -6.67 2.28
N TYR A 552 -7.37 -7.80 1.60
CA TYR A 552 -8.54 -8.64 1.80
C TYR A 552 -8.17 -9.94 2.50
N THR A 553 -8.99 -10.39 3.44
CA THR A 553 -8.90 -11.72 4.03
C THR A 553 -10.24 -12.43 4.07
N LEU A 554 -10.25 -13.67 3.59
CA LEU A 554 -11.30 -14.65 3.83
C LEU A 554 -10.71 -15.78 4.68
N GLN A 555 -11.14 -15.88 5.93
CA GLN A 555 -10.66 -16.91 6.85
C GLN A 555 -11.80 -17.69 7.51
N TRP A 556 -11.58 -18.98 7.78
CA TRP A 556 -12.49 -19.83 8.52
C TRP A 556 -13.94 -19.84 8.01
N CYS A 557 -14.20 -19.62 6.72
CA CYS A 557 -15.55 -19.60 6.16
C CYS A 557 -15.98 -20.95 5.56
N ILE A 558 -17.28 -21.21 5.49
CA ILE A 558 -17.90 -22.27 4.69
C ILE A 558 -18.59 -21.65 3.47
N LEU A 559 -18.17 -22.08 2.29
CA LEU A 559 -18.77 -21.73 1.00
C LEU A 559 -19.28 -23.02 0.35
N SER A 560 -20.59 -23.24 0.33
CA SER A 560 -21.13 -24.54 -0.07
C SER A 560 -22.41 -24.47 -0.91
N GLU A 561 -22.61 -25.47 -1.76
CA GLU A 561 -23.91 -25.78 -2.37
C GLU A 561 -24.53 -24.64 -3.18
N ALA A 562 -23.83 -24.15 -4.20
CA ALA A 562 -24.47 -23.30 -5.21
C ALA A 562 -25.50 -24.13 -6.00
N LEU A 563 -26.66 -23.54 -6.31
CA LEU A 563 -27.83 -24.24 -6.84
C LEU A 563 -27.72 -24.48 -8.36
N HIS A 564 -27.55 -25.74 -8.77
CA HIS A 564 -27.16 -26.15 -10.11
C HIS A 564 -28.13 -25.79 -11.23
N ASP A 565 -29.33 -26.36 -11.31
CA ASP A 565 -30.33 -26.06 -12.35
C ASP A 565 -31.53 -25.32 -11.76
N SER A 566 -31.24 -24.12 -11.25
CA SER A 566 -32.21 -23.27 -10.54
C SER A 566 -32.66 -22.06 -11.38
N LEU A 567 -32.80 -20.89 -10.75
CA LEU A 567 -33.35 -19.66 -11.36
C LEU A 567 -32.41 -18.93 -12.33
N HIS A 568 -31.19 -19.43 -12.56
CA HIS A 568 -30.19 -18.69 -13.32
C HIS A 568 -30.58 -18.58 -14.82
N PRO A 569 -30.67 -17.37 -15.41
CA PRO A 569 -31.17 -17.19 -16.79
C PRO A 569 -30.34 -17.86 -17.89
N LYS A 570 -29.11 -18.26 -17.59
CA LYS A 570 -28.22 -18.97 -18.54
C LYS A 570 -28.35 -20.50 -18.45
N GLY A 571 -29.38 -21.02 -17.78
CA GLY A 571 -29.50 -22.44 -17.44
C GLY A 571 -28.53 -22.83 -16.32
N PRO A 572 -28.12 -24.10 -16.25
CA PRO A 572 -27.35 -24.60 -15.12
C PRO A 572 -26.16 -23.69 -14.75
N HIS A 573 -26.08 -23.32 -13.47
CA HIS A 573 -25.10 -22.43 -12.87
C HIS A 573 -24.88 -22.85 -11.43
N ALA A 574 -23.63 -23.00 -10.96
CA ALA A 574 -23.34 -23.32 -9.56
C ALA A 574 -21.86 -23.05 -9.31
N MET A 575 -21.51 -21.77 -9.23
CA MET A 575 -20.13 -21.35 -9.05
C MET A 575 -19.80 -21.29 -7.54
N CYS A 576 -18.65 -21.80 -7.10
CA CYS A 576 -18.31 -21.68 -5.67
C CYS A 576 -17.86 -20.24 -5.36
N ALA A 577 -16.67 -19.84 -5.82
CA ALA A 577 -16.15 -18.51 -5.53
C ALA A 577 -15.22 -17.95 -6.62
N SER A 578 -15.09 -16.63 -6.68
CA SER A 578 -14.17 -15.92 -7.58
C SER A 578 -13.54 -14.71 -6.90
N PHE A 579 -12.21 -14.59 -6.99
CA PHE A 579 -11.43 -13.46 -6.44
C PHE A 579 -10.76 -12.71 -7.59
N ARG A 580 -11.43 -11.69 -8.14
CA ARG A 580 -11.07 -11.15 -9.46
C ARG A 580 -10.66 -9.70 -9.39
N ALA A 581 -9.97 -9.24 -10.42
CA ALA A 581 -9.55 -7.85 -10.57
C ALA A 581 -8.92 -7.24 -9.29
N PRO A 582 -8.03 -7.93 -8.54
CA PRO A 582 -7.46 -7.37 -7.31
C PRO A 582 -6.80 -6.01 -7.56
N LEU A 583 -6.93 -5.10 -6.59
CA LEU A 583 -6.18 -3.83 -6.53
C LEU A 583 -5.19 -3.80 -5.35
N GLY A 584 -5.01 -4.94 -4.69
CA GLY A 584 -4.06 -5.19 -3.62
C GLY A 584 -3.98 -6.67 -3.29
N ASN A 585 -3.14 -7.03 -2.32
CA ASN A 585 -2.92 -8.43 -1.95
C ASN A 585 -4.12 -9.01 -1.19
N MET A 586 -4.29 -10.33 -1.30
CA MET A 586 -5.41 -11.09 -0.73
C MET A 586 -4.92 -12.37 -0.05
N SER A 587 -5.46 -12.67 1.13
CA SER A 587 -5.26 -13.94 1.83
C SER A 587 -6.56 -14.73 1.89
N ILE A 588 -6.55 -15.97 1.42
CA ILE A 588 -7.70 -16.87 1.41
C ILE A 588 -7.25 -18.17 2.07
N HIS A 589 -7.60 -18.36 3.34
CA HIS A 589 -7.06 -19.48 4.10
C HIS A 589 -8.01 -20.10 5.12
N HIS A 590 -7.83 -21.38 5.41
CA HIS A 590 -8.64 -22.15 6.35
C HIS A 590 -10.15 -22.17 6.04
N ASN A 591 -10.54 -22.09 4.76
CA ASN A 591 -11.94 -22.13 4.34
C ASN A 591 -12.36 -23.51 3.82
N ILE A 592 -13.66 -23.78 3.83
CA ILE A 592 -14.30 -24.91 3.13
C ILE A 592 -14.94 -24.41 1.84
N PHE A 593 -14.56 -25.01 0.72
CA PHE A 593 -15.22 -24.87 -0.58
C PHE A 593 -15.85 -26.22 -0.95
N ALA A 594 -17.17 -26.33 -0.86
CA ALA A 594 -17.84 -27.63 -0.92
C ALA A 594 -18.98 -27.69 -1.96
N THR A 595 -18.94 -28.76 -2.77
CA THR A 595 -20.08 -29.22 -3.59
C THR A 595 -20.72 -28.10 -4.42
N CYS A 596 -19.95 -27.55 -5.34
CA CYS A 596 -20.45 -26.65 -6.39
C CYS A 596 -20.12 -27.26 -7.76
N ARG A 597 -20.64 -26.70 -8.85
CA ARG A 597 -20.32 -27.21 -10.19
C ARG A 597 -18.94 -26.73 -10.65
N ASP A 598 -18.59 -25.46 -10.48
CA ASP A 598 -17.33 -24.92 -10.99
C ASP A 598 -16.79 -23.78 -10.11
N ARG A 599 -15.58 -23.26 -10.43
CA ARG A 599 -14.85 -22.22 -9.71
C ARG A 599 -14.67 -22.56 -8.22
N HIS A 600 -13.81 -23.53 -7.91
CA HIS A 600 -13.54 -23.97 -6.53
C HIS A 600 -12.21 -23.48 -5.94
N PRO A 601 -11.85 -22.18 -5.86
CA PRO A 601 -12.38 -20.94 -6.46
C PRO A 601 -11.75 -20.61 -7.84
N THR A 602 -12.12 -19.47 -8.44
CA THR A 602 -11.27 -18.76 -9.43
C THR A 602 -10.42 -17.71 -8.72
N ILE A 603 -9.11 -17.72 -8.95
CA ILE A 603 -8.09 -16.93 -8.25
C ILE A 603 -7.42 -16.01 -9.27
N GLY A 604 -7.80 -14.73 -9.24
CA GLY A 604 -7.35 -13.70 -10.17
C GLY A 604 -8.22 -13.58 -11.42
N GLY A 605 -7.69 -12.92 -12.44
CA GLY A 605 -8.33 -12.68 -13.73
C GLY A 605 -8.93 -11.27 -13.84
N ALA A 606 -9.01 -10.78 -15.09
CA ALA A 606 -9.58 -9.49 -15.47
C ALA A 606 -8.81 -8.26 -14.95
N VAL A 607 -7.51 -8.38 -14.73
CA VAL A 607 -6.61 -7.24 -14.43
C VAL A 607 -5.83 -6.87 -15.70
N LYS A 608 -5.65 -5.58 -15.96
CA LYS A 608 -4.80 -5.11 -17.08
C LYS A 608 -3.29 -5.16 -16.77
N GLU A 609 -2.95 -5.07 -15.49
CA GLU A 609 -1.60 -5.08 -14.92
C GLU A 609 -1.55 -5.99 -13.67
N PRO A 610 -1.60 -7.32 -13.86
CA PRO A 610 -1.58 -8.27 -12.76
C PRO A 610 -0.23 -8.24 -12.04
N ARG A 611 -0.25 -7.80 -10.78
CA ARG A 611 0.95 -7.67 -9.93
C ARG A 611 0.72 -8.03 -8.46
N TRP A 612 -0.53 -8.31 -8.11
CA TRP A 612 -0.92 -8.52 -6.73
C TRP A 612 -0.83 -9.99 -6.37
N LEU A 613 -0.45 -10.26 -5.13
CA LEU A 613 -0.41 -11.61 -4.59
C LEU A 613 -1.81 -12.02 -4.14
N ILE A 614 -2.28 -13.16 -4.65
CA ILE A 614 -3.39 -13.89 -4.04
C ILE A 614 -2.83 -15.15 -3.40
N ASP A 615 -2.80 -15.14 -2.07
CA ASP A 615 -2.34 -16.26 -1.27
C ASP A 615 -3.51 -17.19 -0.90
N PHE A 616 -3.47 -18.41 -1.43
CA PHE A 616 -4.51 -19.42 -1.25
C PHE A 616 -3.94 -20.64 -0.54
N ARG A 617 -4.14 -20.73 0.78
CA ARG A 617 -3.48 -21.75 1.61
C ARG A 617 -4.36 -22.42 2.64
N ASN A 618 -4.06 -23.67 2.99
CA ASN A 618 -4.76 -24.42 4.04
C ASN A 618 -6.30 -24.45 3.91
N ASN A 619 -6.82 -24.37 2.69
CA ASN A 619 -8.24 -24.53 2.42
C ASN A 619 -8.59 -26.01 2.19
N LEU A 620 -9.85 -26.38 2.48
CA LEU A 620 -10.44 -27.67 2.15
C LEU A 620 -11.35 -27.52 0.92
N ILE A 621 -10.98 -28.20 -0.16
CA ILE A 621 -11.73 -28.24 -1.41
C ILE A 621 -12.38 -29.62 -1.50
N TYR A 622 -13.70 -29.66 -1.45
CA TYR A 622 -14.48 -30.89 -1.47
C TYR A 622 -15.43 -30.96 -2.67
N ASN A 623 -15.45 -32.12 -3.33
CA ASN A 623 -16.51 -32.51 -4.26
C ASN A 623 -16.66 -31.55 -5.46
N TRP A 624 -15.54 -31.19 -6.07
CA TRP A 624 -15.53 -30.32 -7.24
C TRP A 624 -15.91 -31.11 -8.50
N SER A 625 -16.76 -30.55 -9.35
CA SER A 625 -16.94 -31.01 -10.75
C SER A 625 -16.05 -30.20 -11.73
N GLY A 626 -15.85 -28.93 -11.41
CA GLY A 626 -15.01 -27.98 -12.13
C GLY A 626 -13.56 -28.00 -11.66
N THR A 627 -12.95 -26.83 -11.46
CA THR A 627 -11.56 -26.70 -10.98
C THR A 627 -11.37 -25.50 -10.04
N VAL A 628 -10.29 -25.55 -9.26
CA VAL A 628 -9.60 -24.32 -8.86
C VAL A 628 -9.03 -23.68 -10.13
N ASN A 629 -9.31 -22.42 -10.39
CA ASN A 629 -8.73 -21.72 -11.54
C ASN A 629 -7.69 -20.73 -11.05
N VAL A 630 -6.44 -20.87 -11.49
CA VAL A 630 -5.39 -19.86 -11.33
C VAL A 630 -5.35 -19.00 -12.58
N CYS A 631 -5.10 -17.69 -12.46
CA CYS A 631 -5.22 -16.74 -13.55
C CYS A 631 -3.89 -15.96 -13.77
N ASP A 632 -4.00 -14.66 -14.05
CA ASP A 632 -2.94 -13.74 -14.48
C ASP A 632 -2.11 -13.12 -13.35
N ASN A 633 -2.57 -13.16 -12.09
CA ASN A 633 -1.89 -12.58 -10.92
C ASN A 633 -0.82 -13.50 -10.32
N GLN A 634 -0.02 -12.97 -9.38
CA GLN A 634 0.88 -13.80 -8.56
C GLN A 634 0.03 -14.66 -7.64
N VAL A 635 0.23 -15.99 -7.66
CA VAL A 635 -0.57 -16.92 -6.86
C VAL A 635 0.30 -17.86 -6.04
N ASN A 636 -0.02 -17.98 -4.75
CA ASN A 636 0.42 -19.11 -3.93
C ASN A 636 -0.74 -20.11 -3.80
N LEU A 637 -0.50 -21.37 -4.10
CA LEU A 637 -1.38 -22.50 -3.81
C LEU A 637 -0.66 -23.45 -2.85
N VAL A 638 -0.82 -23.25 -1.54
CA VAL A 638 0.04 -23.89 -0.52
C VAL A 638 -0.78 -24.70 0.49
N ASN A 639 -0.42 -25.97 0.70
CA ASN A 639 -0.99 -26.82 1.76
C ASN A 639 -2.53 -26.90 1.76
N ASN A 640 -3.18 -26.87 0.60
CA ASN A 640 -4.63 -27.08 0.50
C ASN A 640 -4.96 -28.58 0.45
N PHE A 641 -6.10 -28.98 1.01
CA PHE A 641 -6.58 -30.35 1.00
C PHE A 641 -7.70 -30.53 -0.02
N PHE A 642 -7.52 -31.44 -0.97
CA PHE A 642 -8.49 -31.77 -2.00
C PHE A 642 -9.08 -33.14 -1.72
N ARG A 643 -10.37 -33.16 -1.34
CA ARG A 643 -11.15 -34.39 -1.10
C ARG A 643 -12.16 -34.64 -2.24
N PRO A 644 -12.05 -35.75 -3.00
CA PRO A 644 -13.05 -36.08 -4.00
C PRO A 644 -14.38 -36.47 -3.35
N GLY A 645 -15.47 -36.20 -4.06
CA GLY A 645 -16.81 -36.67 -3.70
C GLY A 645 -17.56 -37.17 -4.95
N PRO A 646 -18.87 -37.42 -4.84
CA PRO A 646 -19.69 -37.97 -5.94
C PRO A 646 -19.66 -37.15 -7.25
N GLU A 647 -19.44 -35.84 -7.17
CA GLU A 647 -19.39 -34.92 -8.32
C GLU A 647 -18.00 -34.84 -8.97
N THR A 648 -16.98 -35.42 -8.30
CA THR A 648 -15.60 -35.38 -8.76
C THR A 648 -15.29 -36.47 -9.76
N THR A 649 -14.90 -36.08 -10.97
CA THR A 649 -14.24 -36.97 -11.92
C THR A 649 -12.75 -37.07 -11.57
N ILE A 650 -12.36 -38.10 -10.82
CA ILE A 650 -11.03 -38.22 -10.21
C ILE A 650 -9.88 -38.24 -11.22
N GLU A 651 -10.14 -38.66 -12.46
CA GLU A 651 -9.15 -38.68 -13.55
C GLU A 651 -8.80 -37.28 -14.07
N LYS A 652 -9.70 -36.30 -13.88
CA LYS A 652 -9.47 -34.92 -14.31
C LYS A 652 -8.55 -34.19 -13.33
N LYS A 653 -7.76 -33.28 -13.87
CA LYS A 653 -6.91 -32.39 -13.09
C LYS A 653 -7.76 -31.37 -12.30
N PRO A 654 -7.50 -31.18 -10.99
CA PRO A 654 -8.33 -30.33 -10.12
C PRO A 654 -8.01 -28.83 -10.20
N VAL A 655 -6.84 -28.46 -10.76
CA VAL A 655 -6.41 -27.07 -10.94
C VAL A 655 -6.27 -26.77 -12.42
N ALA A 656 -6.69 -25.59 -12.88
CA ALA A 656 -6.57 -25.18 -14.27
C ALA A 656 -6.12 -23.72 -14.42
N LEU A 657 -5.38 -23.42 -15.48
CA LEU A 657 -4.92 -22.08 -15.80
C LEU A 657 -5.92 -21.36 -16.70
N LYS A 658 -6.46 -20.23 -16.25
CA LYS A 658 -7.59 -19.53 -16.88
C LYS A 658 -7.25 -18.07 -17.20
N THR A 659 -6.37 -17.88 -18.17
CA THR A 659 -5.89 -16.55 -18.61
C THR A 659 -5.40 -16.63 -20.05
N ASP A 660 -5.36 -15.50 -20.75
CA ASP A 660 -4.73 -15.30 -22.07
C ASP A 660 -3.42 -14.48 -21.98
N LEU A 661 -2.88 -14.31 -20.77
CA LEU A 661 -1.68 -13.51 -20.48
C LEU A 661 -0.52 -14.41 -20.01
N PRO A 662 0.13 -15.15 -20.93
CA PRO A 662 1.16 -16.12 -20.58
C PRO A 662 2.40 -15.51 -19.94
N ASP A 663 2.77 -14.31 -20.36
CA ASP A 663 3.99 -13.64 -19.92
C ASP A 663 3.87 -13.02 -18.53
N GLN A 664 2.66 -13.00 -17.95
CA GLN A 664 2.39 -12.31 -16.67
C GLN A 664 1.92 -13.27 -15.58
N ALA A 665 1.16 -14.30 -15.93
CA ALA A 665 0.68 -15.28 -14.98
C ALA A 665 1.86 -16.03 -14.34
N ARG A 666 2.01 -15.91 -13.02
CA ARG A 666 3.05 -16.60 -12.25
C ARG A 666 2.48 -17.20 -10.98
N GLY A 667 2.91 -18.41 -10.60
CA GLY A 667 2.41 -19.05 -9.40
C GLY A 667 3.25 -20.18 -8.85
N HIS A 668 3.05 -20.43 -7.57
CA HIS A 668 3.70 -21.47 -6.80
C HIS A 668 2.68 -22.50 -6.32
N MET A 669 3.03 -23.80 -6.41
CA MET A 669 2.22 -24.88 -5.85
C MET A 669 3.10 -25.80 -4.99
N SER A 670 2.76 -25.94 -3.71
CA SER A 670 3.48 -26.86 -2.82
C SER A 670 2.63 -27.35 -1.66
N GLY A 671 2.94 -28.57 -1.19
CA GLY A 671 2.35 -29.19 -0.01
C GLY A 671 0.83 -29.45 -0.07
N ASN A 672 0.18 -29.20 -1.21
CA ASN A 672 -1.23 -29.55 -1.41
C ASN A 672 -1.37 -31.08 -1.40
N PHE A 673 -2.42 -31.56 -0.74
CA PHE A 673 -2.75 -32.97 -0.63
C PHE A 673 -3.96 -33.28 -1.50
N PHE A 674 -3.79 -34.18 -2.46
CA PHE A 674 -4.84 -34.64 -3.36
C PHE A 674 -5.22 -36.08 -2.98
N GLU A 675 -6.29 -36.22 -2.22
CA GLU A 675 -6.76 -37.52 -1.75
C GLU A 675 -7.11 -38.42 -2.94
N GLU A 676 -6.65 -39.68 -2.92
CA GLU A 676 -6.73 -40.66 -4.02
C GLU A 676 -5.90 -40.35 -5.28
N ARG A 677 -5.04 -39.32 -5.22
CA ARG A 677 -4.11 -38.94 -6.29
C ARG A 677 -2.71 -38.72 -5.75
N GLU A 678 -2.06 -39.83 -5.38
CA GLU A 678 -0.68 -39.83 -4.88
C GLU A 678 0.30 -39.21 -5.89
N ASP A 679 0.04 -39.36 -7.18
CA ASP A 679 0.81 -38.73 -8.25
C ASP A 679 0.80 -37.19 -8.15
N LEU A 680 -0.37 -36.60 -7.90
CA LEU A 680 -0.53 -35.14 -7.74
C LEU A 680 -0.03 -34.65 -6.38
N THR A 681 -0.11 -35.49 -5.36
CA THR A 681 0.42 -35.17 -4.03
C THR A 681 1.95 -35.17 -4.04
N ALA A 682 2.57 -36.11 -4.76
CA ALA A 682 4.02 -36.18 -4.93
C ALA A 682 4.56 -35.05 -5.83
N ASP A 683 3.81 -34.67 -6.87
CA ASP A 683 4.11 -33.55 -7.75
C ASP A 683 2.88 -32.65 -7.92
N ASN A 684 2.82 -31.59 -7.11
CA ASN A 684 1.69 -30.65 -7.14
C ASN A 684 1.51 -29.96 -8.50
N TYR A 685 2.57 -29.74 -9.29
CA TYR A 685 2.43 -29.09 -10.59
C TYR A 685 1.78 -30.01 -11.63
N ALA A 686 1.83 -31.33 -11.45
CA ALA A 686 1.08 -32.28 -12.28
C ALA A 686 -0.44 -32.07 -12.18
N ALA A 687 -0.93 -31.42 -11.11
CA ALA A 687 -2.34 -31.12 -10.90
C ALA A 687 -2.85 -29.96 -11.77
N LEU A 688 -1.94 -29.19 -12.40
CA LEU A 688 -2.28 -28.05 -13.24
C LEU A 688 -2.62 -28.47 -14.67
N ASP A 689 -3.81 -28.10 -15.12
CA ASP A 689 -4.30 -28.24 -16.48
C ASP A 689 -4.15 -26.92 -17.26
N LEU A 690 -3.21 -26.90 -18.20
CA LEU A 690 -2.99 -25.75 -19.08
C LEU A 690 -4.00 -25.73 -20.23
N GLU A 691 -4.55 -26.88 -20.61
CA GLU A 691 -5.31 -27.06 -21.85
C GLU A 691 -6.82 -26.99 -21.65
N ARG A 692 -7.32 -27.07 -20.40
CA ARG A 692 -8.76 -27.10 -20.07
C ARG A 692 -9.60 -26.05 -20.82
N TRP A 693 -9.05 -24.85 -21.02
CA TRP A 693 -9.76 -23.72 -21.62
C TRP A 693 -9.44 -23.49 -23.10
N PHE A 694 -8.67 -24.37 -23.74
CA PHE A 694 -8.38 -24.39 -25.18
C PHE A 694 -9.58 -24.89 -25.99
N ARG A 695 -10.51 -23.98 -26.27
CA ARG A 695 -11.64 -24.23 -27.17
C ARG A 695 -11.88 -23.03 -28.08
N PRO A 696 -12.29 -23.21 -29.35
CA PRO A 696 -12.53 -22.11 -30.28
C PRO A 696 -13.40 -21.00 -29.67
N GLY A 697 -12.92 -19.75 -29.72
CA GLY A 697 -13.61 -18.58 -29.18
C GLY A 697 -13.48 -18.35 -27.67
N SER A 698 -12.73 -19.19 -26.94
CA SER A 698 -12.38 -18.94 -25.53
C SER A 698 -11.36 -17.81 -25.42
N LYS A 699 -11.60 -16.85 -24.52
CA LYS A 699 -10.66 -15.76 -24.19
C LYS A 699 -9.71 -16.11 -23.02
N TYR A 700 -9.66 -17.38 -22.63
CA TYR A 700 -8.91 -17.85 -21.46
C TYR A 700 -7.90 -18.94 -21.87
N GLN A 701 -7.38 -18.85 -23.09
CA GLN A 701 -6.46 -19.83 -23.64
C GLN A 701 -5.04 -19.46 -23.25
N TYR A 702 -4.49 -20.14 -22.26
CA TYR A 702 -3.12 -19.89 -21.82
C TYR A 702 -2.13 -20.52 -22.78
N SER A 703 -1.47 -19.74 -23.62
CA SER A 703 -0.55 -20.25 -24.64
C SER A 703 0.89 -20.52 -24.16
N GLY A 704 1.18 -20.35 -22.87
CA GLY A 704 2.49 -20.60 -22.27
C GLY A 704 2.69 -22.04 -21.82
N THR A 705 3.85 -22.31 -21.21
CA THR A 705 4.24 -23.60 -20.63
C THR A 705 4.12 -23.59 -19.10
N LEU A 706 4.30 -24.77 -18.48
CA LEU A 706 4.37 -24.86 -17.02
C LEU A 706 5.54 -24.03 -16.46
N GLU A 707 6.69 -24.05 -17.13
CA GLU A 707 7.87 -23.30 -16.69
C GLU A 707 7.67 -21.78 -16.82
N ASP A 708 6.86 -21.34 -17.78
CA ASP A 708 6.49 -19.92 -17.89
C ASP A 708 5.62 -19.47 -16.71
N TRP A 709 4.78 -20.35 -16.16
CA TRP A 709 3.92 -20.04 -15.03
C TRP A 709 4.60 -20.25 -13.68
N LYS A 710 5.44 -21.28 -13.57
CA LYS A 710 5.99 -21.74 -12.29
C LYS A 710 7.00 -20.76 -11.69
N VAL A 711 6.89 -20.55 -10.38
CA VAL A 711 7.96 -19.99 -9.54
C VAL A 711 8.41 -21.00 -8.48
N ASP A 712 9.72 -21.02 -8.21
CA ASP A 712 10.36 -22.06 -7.38
C ASP A 712 10.00 -22.01 -5.90
N GLN A 713 9.73 -20.82 -5.38
CA GLN A 713 9.36 -20.60 -3.98
C GLN A 713 8.02 -19.87 -3.90
N PRO A 714 7.23 -20.09 -2.84
CA PRO A 714 6.03 -19.30 -2.62
C PRO A 714 6.43 -17.83 -2.45
N TYR A 715 5.62 -16.93 -3.00
CA TYR A 715 5.77 -15.50 -2.73
C TYR A 715 5.67 -15.25 -1.23
N ASP A 716 6.58 -14.44 -0.69
CA ASP A 716 6.64 -14.15 0.73
C ASP A 716 5.53 -13.17 1.15
N LEU A 717 4.76 -13.55 2.16
CA LEU A 717 3.72 -12.71 2.76
C LEU A 717 4.29 -11.82 3.88
N LYS A 718 5.57 -11.98 4.22
CA LYS A 718 6.25 -11.28 5.31
C LYS A 718 5.48 -11.46 6.63
N SER A 719 5.28 -10.37 7.36
CA SER A 719 4.50 -10.35 8.60
C SER A 719 3.06 -10.80 8.42
N ASP A 720 2.48 -10.70 7.22
CA ASP A 720 1.05 -10.97 6.97
C ASP A 720 0.74 -12.46 6.76
N SER A 721 1.76 -13.34 6.82
CA SER A 721 1.57 -14.78 6.59
C SER A 721 0.62 -15.39 7.62
N PRO A 722 -0.46 -16.06 7.19
CA PRO A 722 -1.27 -16.88 8.10
C PRO A 722 -0.46 -18.03 8.69
N ARG A 723 -0.79 -18.41 9.92
CA ARG A 723 -0.25 -19.61 10.55
C ARG A 723 -0.59 -20.81 9.68
N THR A 724 0.45 -21.45 9.18
CA THR A 724 0.32 -22.49 8.15
C THR A 724 0.54 -23.87 8.76
N GLN A 725 -0.32 -24.84 8.43
CA GLN A 725 -0.15 -26.26 8.80
C GLN A 725 0.07 -27.12 7.55
N SER A 726 0.35 -28.41 7.75
CA SER A 726 0.25 -29.38 6.66
C SER A 726 -1.19 -29.42 6.13
N ALA A 727 -1.38 -29.80 4.87
CA ALA A 727 -2.73 -29.89 4.28
C ALA A 727 -3.65 -30.82 5.08
N GLN A 728 -3.13 -31.94 5.58
CA GLN A 728 -3.88 -32.91 6.37
C GLN A 728 -4.30 -32.35 7.73
N ASP A 729 -3.39 -31.68 8.46
CA ASP A 729 -3.74 -31.06 9.74
C ASP A 729 -4.73 -29.91 9.54
N ALA A 730 -4.52 -29.09 8.50
CA ALA A 730 -5.43 -28.03 8.13
C ALA A 730 -6.84 -28.56 7.84
N CYS A 731 -6.98 -29.71 7.17
CA CYS A 731 -8.28 -30.33 6.89
C CYS A 731 -9.08 -30.58 8.19
N GLU A 732 -8.47 -31.18 9.20
CA GLU A 732 -9.14 -31.47 10.47
C GLU A 732 -9.49 -30.18 11.25
N ILE A 733 -8.57 -29.21 11.28
CA ILE A 733 -8.81 -27.93 11.96
C ILE A 733 -9.96 -27.17 11.28
N VAL A 734 -9.96 -27.10 9.94
CA VAL A 734 -10.99 -26.43 9.14
C VAL A 734 -12.35 -27.09 9.33
N LEU A 735 -12.43 -28.44 9.30
CA LEU A 735 -13.69 -29.15 9.55
C LEU A 735 -14.28 -28.86 10.94
N ASN A 736 -13.44 -28.58 11.93
CA ASN A 736 -13.89 -28.28 13.29
C ASN A 736 -14.23 -26.79 13.49
N ARG A 737 -13.52 -25.87 12.82
CA ARG A 737 -13.58 -24.44 13.12
C ARG A 737 -14.28 -23.57 12.08
N ALA A 738 -14.34 -23.97 10.81
CA ALA A 738 -14.89 -23.10 9.77
C ALA A 738 -16.42 -22.93 9.84
N GLY A 739 -16.90 -21.81 9.28
CA GLY A 739 -18.29 -21.38 9.26
C GLY A 739 -18.66 -20.62 10.53
N ALA A 740 -19.95 -20.34 10.72
CA ALA A 740 -20.48 -19.84 11.98
C ALA A 740 -20.40 -20.95 13.05
N SER A 741 -19.20 -21.22 13.54
CA SER A 741 -18.84 -22.45 14.25
C SER A 741 -19.10 -22.42 15.75
N LEU A 742 -19.35 -21.23 16.32
CA LEU A 742 -19.78 -21.06 17.71
C LEU A 742 -21.02 -21.92 18.01
N VAL A 743 -21.99 -21.87 17.09
CA VAL A 743 -23.14 -22.79 17.05
C VAL A 743 -23.36 -23.13 15.59
N ARG A 744 -23.24 -24.38 15.13
CA ARG A 744 -23.55 -24.71 13.72
C ARG A 744 -25.03 -25.00 13.53
N ASP A 745 -25.62 -24.46 12.47
CA ASP A 745 -26.99 -24.82 12.09
C ASP A 745 -27.05 -26.22 11.43
N GLY A 746 -28.28 -26.69 11.16
CA GLY A 746 -28.50 -27.98 10.49
C GLY A 746 -27.82 -28.10 9.12
N VAL A 747 -27.60 -26.98 8.43
CA VAL A 747 -26.98 -26.95 7.10
C VAL A 747 -25.48 -27.16 7.22
N ASP A 748 -24.79 -26.40 8.08
CA ASP A 748 -23.35 -26.54 8.28
C ASP A 748 -22.99 -27.94 8.80
N MET A 749 -23.75 -28.45 9.78
CA MET A 749 -23.55 -29.80 10.30
C MET A 749 -23.68 -30.86 9.21
N ARG A 750 -24.66 -30.71 8.32
CA ARG A 750 -24.86 -31.61 7.18
C ARG A 750 -23.71 -31.50 6.18
N VAL A 751 -23.29 -30.30 5.80
CA VAL A 751 -22.15 -30.10 4.89
C VAL A 751 -20.88 -30.74 5.45
N ILE A 752 -20.58 -30.54 6.73
CA ILE A 752 -19.43 -31.19 7.40
C ILE A 752 -19.56 -32.71 7.39
N LYS A 753 -20.75 -33.24 7.69
CA LYS A 753 -21.03 -34.67 7.63
C LYS A 753 -20.86 -35.22 6.21
N ASP A 754 -21.29 -34.48 5.21
CA ASP A 754 -21.17 -34.84 3.80
C ASP A 754 -19.71 -34.84 3.34
N ILE A 755 -18.87 -33.91 3.82
CA ILE A 755 -17.43 -33.93 3.54
C ILE A 755 -16.74 -35.12 4.21
N ARG A 756 -17.14 -35.48 5.43
CA ARG A 756 -16.59 -36.64 6.16
C ARG A 756 -16.98 -37.97 5.51
N ASN A 757 -18.24 -38.09 5.10
CA ASN A 757 -18.79 -39.32 4.53
C ASN A 757 -18.71 -39.40 3.01
N ARG A 758 -18.33 -38.30 2.36
CA ARG A 758 -18.26 -38.13 0.90
C ARG A 758 -19.61 -38.34 0.21
N THR A 759 -20.65 -37.70 0.75
CA THR A 759 -22.05 -37.89 0.31
C THR A 759 -22.70 -36.66 -0.30
N GLY A 760 -22.00 -35.51 -0.35
CA GLY A 760 -22.55 -34.28 -0.93
C GLY A 760 -22.88 -34.43 -2.42
N LEU A 761 -23.98 -33.82 -2.86
CA LEU A 761 -24.45 -33.81 -4.25
C LEU A 761 -24.77 -32.38 -4.69
N LEU A 762 -24.66 -32.12 -5.99
CA LEU A 762 -25.25 -30.91 -6.56
C LEU A 762 -26.78 -30.93 -6.34
N ILE A 763 -27.32 -29.78 -6.00
CA ILE A 763 -28.74 -29.57 -5.74
C ILE A 763 -29.26 -28.44 -6.62
N ASP A 764 -30.51 -28.52 -7.05
CA ASP A 764 -31.19 -27.49 -7.84
C ASP A 764 -31.97 -26.51 -6.94
N SER A 765 -32.34 -26.97 -5.74
CA SER A 765 -33.02 -26.15 -4.73
C SER A 765 -32.57 -26.54 -3.31
N GLN A 766 -32.54 -25.56 -2.41
CA GLN A 766 -32.32 -25.80 -0.97
C GLN A 766 -33.33 -26.80 -0.37
N LYS A 767 -34.51 -26.97 -0.99
CA LYS A 767 -35.55 -27.92 -0.55
C LYS A 767 -35.09 -29.37 -0.56
N GLU A 768 -34.18 -29.73 -1.45
CA GLU A 768 -33.66 -31.10 -1.58
C GLU A 768 -32.86 -31.54 -0.35
N VAL A 769 -32.42 -30.56 0.44
CA VAL A 769 -31.58 -30.75 1.62
C VAL A 769 -32.23 -30.20 2.90
N GLY A 770 -33.54 -29.97 2.86
CA GLY A 770 -34.36 -29.58 4.01
C GLY A 770 -34.69 -28.10 4.14
N GLY A 771 -34.08 -27.22 3.32
CA GLY A 771 -34.31 -25.77 3.38
C GLY A 771 -33.72 -25.10 4.62
N TRP A 772 -34.16 -23.87 4.90
CA TRP A 772 -33.70 -23.10 6.06
C TRP A 772 -34.13 -23.76 7.38
N PRO A 773 -33.19 -24.07 8.29
CA PRO A 773 -33.52 -24.56 9.63
C PRO A 773 -34.33 -23.53 10.42
N GLU A 774 -35.19 -24.02 11.32
CA GLU A 774 -35.72 -23.20 12.41
C GLU A 774 -34.59 -22.95 13.42
N LEU A 775 -34.47 -21.70 13.88
CA LEU A 775 -33.42 -21.26 14.78
C LEU A 775 -34.04 -20.74 16.07
N GLU A 776 -33.52 -21.21 17.21
CA GLU A 776 -33.91 -20.72 18.52
C GLU A 776 -33.35 -19.32 18.75
N LYS A 777 -34.20 -18.41 19.23
CA LYS A 777 -33.82 -16.99 19.41
C LYS A 777 -32.87 -16.74 20.59
N GLY A 778 -32.81 -17.69 21.53
CA GLY A 778 -32.12 -17.55 22.81
C GLY A 778 -32.82 -16.62 23.79
N ILE A 779 -32.25 -16.50 24.99
CA ILE A 779 -32.69 -15.58 26.04
C ILE A 779 -31.74 -14.39 26.03
N ALA A 780 -32.30 -13.17 26.01
CA ALA A 780 -31.50 -11.96 26.14
C ALA A 780 -30.90 -11.88 27.56
N THR A 781 -29.60 -11.64 27.61
CA THR A 781 -28.89 -11.29 28.85
C THR A 781 -29.10 -9.81 29.15
N GLN A 782 -28.97 -9.43 30.41
CA GLN A 782 -29.10 -8.04 30.82
C GLN A 782 -27.87 -7.24 30.36
N ASP A 783 -28.13 -6.08 29.75
CA ASP A 783 -27.19 -5.03 29.34
C ASP A 783 -27.90 -3.71 29.68
N THR A 784 -27.54 -3.14 30.83
CA THR A 784 -28.28 -2.06 31.49
C THR A 784 -28.08 -0.72 30.79
N ASP A 785 -26.91 -0.45 30.24
CA ASP A 785 -26.55 0.82 29.61
C ASP A 785 -26.51 0.79 28.07
N ARG A 786 -26.68 -0.40 27.48
CA ARG A 786 -26.83 -0.67 26.05
C ARG A 786 -25.57 -0.42 25.25
N ASP A 787 -24.44 -0.78 25.82
CA ASP A 787 -23.12 -0.60 25.21
C ASP A 787 -22.65 -1.83 24.41
N GLY A 788 -23.41 -2.92 24.44
CA GLY A 788 -23.14 -4.16 23.70
C GLY A 788 -22.44 -5.24 24.52
N MET A 789 -22.05 -4.95 25.76
CA MET A 789 -21.50 -5.90 26.74
C MET A 789 -22.60 -6.28 27.74
N THR A 790 -22.45 -7.41 28.44
CA THR A 790 -23.48 -7.84 29.42
C THR A 790 -23.11 -7.39 30.82
N ASP A 791 -24.11 -7.09 31.66
CA ASP A 791 -23.90 -6.70 33.06
C ASP A 791 -23.02 -7.70 33.84
N GLU A 792 -23.13 -8.99 33.51
CA GLU A 792 -22.34 -10.07 34.11
C GLU A 792 -20.86 -9.94 33.76
N TRP A 793 -20.54 -9.83 32.46
CA TRP A 793 -19.17 -9.64 31.98
C TRP A 793 -18.54 -8.33 32.47
N GLU A 794 -19.29 -7.23 32.43
CA GLU A 794 -18.82 -5.95 32.96
C GLU A 794 -18.51 -6.02 34.47
N SER A 795 -19.37 -6.68 35.25
CA SER A 795 -19.16 -6.87 36.69
C SER A 795 -17.91 -7.71 36.99
N GLU A 796 -17.63 -8.72 36.17
CA GLU A 796 -16.44 -9.56 36.28
C GLU A 796 -15.14 -8.79 35.97
N HIS A 797 -15.20 -7.81 35.07
CA HIS A 797 -14.06 -6.98 34.66
C HIS A 797 -13.98 -5.62 35.38
N GLY A 798 -14.91 -5.34 36.29
CA GLY A 798 -14.90 -4.13 37.13
C GLY A 798 -15.31 -2.85 36.40
N LEU A 799 -16.10 -2.96 35.33
CA LEU A 799 -16.66 -1.85 34.56
C LEU A 799 -17.94 -1.30 35.20
N ASP A 800 -18.39 -0.11 34.78
CA ASP A 800 -19.56 0.55 35.35
C ASP A 800 -20.81 0.26 34.51
N LEU A 801 -21.70 -0.60 35.04
CA LEU A 801 -22.98 -1.07 34.46
C LEU A 801 -23.99 0.01 34.02
N LYS A 802 -23.61 1.29 34.10
CA LYS A 802 -24.43 2.47 33.77
C LYS A 802 -23.69 3.46 32.87
N ASN A 803 -22.47 3.15 32.45
CA ASN A 803 -21.60 4.04 31.70
C ASN A 803 -21.29 3.46 30.32
N PRO A 804 -22.14 3.72 29.33
CA PRO A 804 -22.00 3.03 28.05
C PRO A 804 -20.74 3.41 27.27
N ASP A 805 -20.06 4.49 27.66
CA ASP A 805 -18.83 4.95 27.00
C ASP A 805 -17.59 4.15 27.40
N ASP A 806 -17.61 3.39 28.50
CA ASP A 806 -16.48 2.54 28.87
C ASP A 806 -16.30 1.33 27.93
N ARG A 807 -17.27 0.99 27.08
CA ARG A 807 -17.08 0.09 25.92
C ARG A 807 -15.87 0.43 25.05
N ASN A 808 -15.50 1.72 24.99
CA ASN A 808 -14.36 2.23 24.21
C ASN A 808 -13.10 2.43 25.08
N GLY A 809 -13.17 2.15 26.38
CA GLY A 809 -12.01 2.01 27.23
C GLY A 809 -11.21 0.75 26.87
N ASP A 810 -10.09 0.57 27.56
CA ASP A 810 -9.17 -0.55 27.41
C ASP A 810 -8.69 -0.88 28.83
N PHE A 811 -9.40 -1.81 29.50
CA PHE A 811 -9.24 -2.05 30.93
C PHE A 811 -7.90 -2.72 31.28
N ASP A 812 -7.25 -3.39 30.33
CA ASP A 812 -5.97 -4.09 30.52
C ASP A 812 -4.81 -3.50 29.69
N SER A 813 -5.08 -2.46 28.90
CA SER A 813 -4.11 -1.66 28.14
C SER A 813 -3.36 -2.44 27.06
N ASP A 814 -4.05 -3.37 26.40
CA ASP A 814 -3.46 -4.23 25.36
C ASP A 814 -3.73 -3.73 23.91
N GLY A 815 -4.54 -2.68 23.77
CA GLY A 815 -4.89 -2.03 22.51
C GLY A 815 -6.27 -2.38 21.95
N PHE A 816 -6.95 -3.39 22.49
CA PHE A 816 -8.35 -3.67 22.17
C PHE A 816 -9.29 -2.88 23.08
N THR A 817 -10.43 -2.46 22.54
CA THR A 817 -11.46 -1.85 23.41
C THR A 817 -12.13 -2.91 24.29
N ASN A 818 -12.71 -2.53 25.42
CA ASN A 818 -13.50 -3.42 26.28
C ASN A 818 -14.56 -4.20 25.49
N LEU A 819 -15.21 -3.55 24.51
CA LEU A 819 -16.15 -4.23 23.62
C LEU A 819 -15.49 -5.31 22.75
N GLU A 820 -14.27 -5.07 22.27
CA GLU A 820 -13.52 -6.02 21.45
C GLU A 820 -13.04 -7.22 22.27
N GLU A 821 -12.63 -6.99 23.51
CA GLU A 821 -12.34 -8.04 24.49
C GLU A 821 -13.57 -8.90 24.78
N TYR A 822 -14.71 -8.27 25.08
CA TYR A 822 -15.99 -9.00 25.23
C TYR A 822 -16.32 -9.83 23.98
N LEU A 823 -16.14 -9.27 22.78
CA LEU A 823 -16.38 -9.99 21.53
C LEU A 823 -15.41 -11.15 21.29
N ALA A 824 -14.20 -11.12 21.87
CA ALA A 824 -13.22 -12.20 21.82
C ALA A 824 -13.53 -13.29 22.86
N ASP A 825 -13.94 -12.92 24.08
CA ASP A 825 -14.32 -13.87 25.14
C ASP A 825 -15.54 -14.73 24.76
N LEU A 826 -16.44 -14.21 23.91
CA LEU A 826 -17.60 -14.98 23.44
C LEU A 826 -17.23 -16.21 22.60
N ILE A 827 -15.99 -16.34 22.13
CA ILE A 827 -15.56 -17.40 21.21
C ILE A 827 -14.49 -18.34 21.78
N ASP A 828 -13.96 -18.07 22.97
CA ASP A 828 -12.89 -18.83 23.63
C ASP A 828 -13.35 -19.98 24.54
#